data_AF-A0A0U3M8S2-F1
#
_entry.id   AF-A0A0U3M8S2-F1
#
_cell.length_a   1.000
_cell.length_b   1.000
_cell.length_c   1.000
_cell.angle_alpha   90.00
_cell.angle_beta   90.00
_cell.angle_gamma   90.00
#
_symmetry.space_group_name_H-M   'P 1'
#
loop_
_entity.id
_entity.type
_entity.pdbx_description
1 polymer ?
#
loop_
_entity_poly.entity_id
_entity_poly.type
_entity_poly.pdbx_seq_one_letter_code
_entity_poly.pdbx_strand_id
1 'polypeptide(L)'
;MSQPLPDIDHVVVLMLENRSFDNLFGGLHPAGPNFFGLTGTESNSTTAPLPVGTWTVWQAECGPGTGAIPNPDPGELFTDMNVQLFGTKSPLPCQKATMSGFATSYASQPAAPEFPGYPSGPPVPRNIMQYFSRQTLPVSFALGSRYAVCDVWHAAAPVQTICNRVFTHTGTPSLLPKSSSPRPALRTSRVNNGDYTSGLSFSAIVRGDFVAPVTDTTIFQLLDDANPAGKSGPCSDFSGGDPKLNWKVYYHDAPLSAMCDYVYQHWCPLHRYGGNVFRYHEHFSEETNFEYDIRNGLLPTYSFIEPAYTSVEYTANSNHPGGSLPDPLDLNGPNFQPPIDVRDGEKFLADVYKTLTRYPDVFDRTLLIVTYDEHGGTYDHMPPGPAVSPFTSPVSNFNYDRYGVRVPAILINPRVAGPVFRPTDGKQVEGPCGVFVTGVDHTSIIRTLCDQFGLGEPPTPRARMAASLAGLVRSSADTALEPPEDVLEFAAQAADDRRNAGRDLGKSARMRAWYSQRTQDAFDGHSLNNAIFATSLLAWQGRLRASAYPLREIVALDAAAETALHAAGIRDTGALLRALGSESDVARIAALVGQPPAQAQWWVQQAGLLRVPGVLGDDAHLLAESGIATRAQLAACAAADLHARLLATAARLGIQNYMLDPQVVAEWIAAA
;
A
#
# COMPACT_ATOMS: atom_id res chain seq x y z
N MET A 1 -2.78 -31.14 7.44
CA MET A 1 -2.29 -29.78 7.74
C MET A 1 -0.78 -29.85 7.79
N SER A 2 -0.08 -28.90 7.18
CA SER A 2 1.38 -28.81 7.33
C SER A 2 1.70 -28.35 8.77
N GLN A 3 2.95 -28.53 9.19
CA GLN A 3 3.38 -28.09 10.52
C GLN A 3 3.53 -26.55 10.55
N PRO A 4 3.04 -25.86 11.61
CA PRO A 4 3.25 -24.43 11.76
C PRO A 4 4.75 -24.11 11.89
N LEU A 5 5.11 -22.89 11.54
CA LEU A 5 6.43 -22.33 11.77
C LEU A 5 6.67 -22.17 13.28
N PRO A 6 7.82 -22.65 13.80
CA PRO A 6 8.11 -22.55 15.22
C PRO A 6 8.27 -21.10 15.66
N ASP A 7 7.69 -20.76 16.80
CA ASP A 7 7.88 -19.49 17.51
C ASP A 7 7.48 -18.22 16.70
N ILE A 8 6.65 -18.36 15.65
CA ILE A 8 6.12 -17.23 14.88
C ILE A 8 4.73 -16.82 15.37
N ASP A 9 4.62 -15.58 15.84
CA ASP A 9 3.37 -14.94 16.25
C ASP A 9 2.80 -14.01 15.18
N HIS A 10 3.68 -13.43 14.37
CA HIS A 10 3.34 -12.36 13.44
C HIS A 10 3.81 -12.71 12.03
N VAL A 11 2.92 -12.53 11.04
CA VAL A 11 3.28 -12.58 9.62
C VAL A 11 3.06 -11.18 9.04
N VAL A 12 4.15 -10.56 8.60
CA VAL A 12 4.14 -9.24 7.95
C VAL A 12 4.44 -9.44 6.47
N VAL A 13 3.60 -8.92 5.59
CA VAL A 13 3.81 -8.96 4.13
C VAL A 13 4.01 -7.54 3.63
N LEU A 14 5.16 -7.26 3.04
CA LEU A 14 5.38 -6.07 2.21
C LEU A 14 5.21 -6.47 0.76
N MET A 15 4.17 -5.95 0.10
CA MET A 15 3.92 -6.24 -1.32
C MET A 15 4.17 -5.01 -2.19
N LEU A 16 5.26 -5.04 -2.93
CA LEU A 16 5.68 -4.01 -3.90
C LEU A 16 5.07 -4.26 -5.29
N GLU A 17 5.42 -3.39 -6.22
CA GLU A 17 4.98 -3.28 -7.62
C GLU A 17 6.17 -3.23 -8.58
N ASN A 18 5.89 -3.29 -9.87
CA ASN A 18 5.85 -4.58 -10.53
C ASN A 18 7.25 -4.96 -11.03
N ARG A 19 7.76 -6.13 -10.63
CA ARG A 19 9.12 -6.57 -11.00
C ARG A 19 9.15 -8.09 -11.10
N SER A 20 9.76 -8.62 -12.16
CA SER A 20 10.06 -10.05 -12.26
C SER A 20 11.20 -10.44 -11.32
N PHE A 21 11.27 -11.72 -11.00
CA PHE A 21 12.38 -12.27 -10.22
C PHE A 21 13.72 -12.00 -10.90
N ASP A 22 13.87 -12.30 -12.19
CA ASP A 22 15.16 -12.10 -12.87
C ASP A 22 15.58 -10.63 -12.96
N ASN A 23 14.63 -9.70 -13.07
CA ASN A 23 14.94 -8.28 -13.11
C ASN A 23 15.61 -7.79 -11.81
N LEU A 24 15.19 -8.29 -10.63
CA LEU A 24 15.81 -7.91 -9.35
C LEU A 24 16.90 -8.88 -8.88
N PHE A 25 16.64 -10.19 -8.97
CA PHE A 25 17.43 -11.26 -8.35
C PHE A 25 18.05 -12.24 -9.33
N GLY A 26 17.88 -12.05 -10.63
CA GLY A 26 18.51 -12.91 -11.64
C GLY A 26 20.03 -13.04 -11.45
N GLY A 27 20.68 -11.98 -10.97
CA GLY A 27 22.11 -11.94 -10.64
C GLY A 27 22.46 -12.04 -9.15
N LEU A 28 21.54 -12.45 -8.27
CA LEU A 28 21.78 -12.49 -6.80
C LEU A 28 22.82 -13.55 -6.42
N HIS A 29 22.71 -14.75 -7.00
CA HIS A 29 23.63 -15.86 -6.82
C HIS A 29 23.99 -16.47 -8.17
N PRO A 30 25.11 -17.23 -8.27
CA PRO A 30 25.45 -17.96 -9.49
C PRO A 30 24.30 -18.90 -9.90
N ALA A 31 23.86 -18.79 -11.15
CA ALA A 31 22.82 -19.64 -11.71
C ALA A 31 23.23 -21.13 -11.69
N GLY A 32 22.29 -21.99 -11.32
CA GLY A 32 22.50 -23.44 -11.26
C GLY A 32 21.38 -24.17 -10.51
N PRO A 33 21.56 -25.46 -10.19
CA PRO A 33 20.52 -26.25 -9.50
C PRO A 33 20.15 -25.69 -8.11
N ASN A 34 21.05 -24.94 -7.49
CA ASN A 34 20.86 -24.34 -6.17
C ASN A 34 20.22 -22.94 -6.22
N PHE A 35 20.17 -22.30 -7.39
CA PHE A 35 19.58 -20.99 -7.59
C PHE A 35 19.20 -20.78 -9.05
N PHE A 36 17.91 -20.63 -9.32
CA PHE A 36 17.37 -20.46 -10.67
C PHE A 36 17.47 -18.99 -11.11
N GLY A 37 18.69 -18.46 -11.16
CA GLY A 37 18.99 -17.12 -11.69
C GLY A 37 19.36 -17.11 -13.17
N LEU A 38 19.79 -15.95 -13.65
CA LEU A 38 20.23 -15.73 -15.03
C LEU A 38 21.64 -16.26 -15.26
N THR A 39 21.84 -16.93 -16.39
CA THR A 39 23.17 -17.35 -16.88
C THR A 39 23.92 -16.24 -17.61
N GLY A 40 23.21 -15.19 -18.04
CA GLY A 40 23.75 -14.10 -18.86
C GLY A 40 23.68 -14.38 -20.36
N THR A 41 23.05 -15.49 -20.78
CA THR A 41 22.93 -15.89 -22.18
C THR A 41 21.49 -15.84 -22.70
N GLU A 42 20.54 -15.65 -21.79
CA GLU A 42 19.12 -15.51 -22.08
C GLU A 42 18.88 -14.34 -23.03
N SER A 43 18.02 -14.52 -24.03
CA SER A 43 17.75 -13.48 -25.01
C SER A 43 16.33 -13.56 -25.57
N ASN A 44 15.85 -12.44 -26.07
CA ASN A 44 14.63 -12.33 -26.86
C ASN A 44 14.96 -11.70 -28.22
N SER A 45 14.19 -12.02 -29.26
CA SER A 45 14.40 -11.44 -30.58
C SER A 45 13.14 -10.73 -31.07
N THR A 46 13.33 -9.68 -31.85
CA THR A 46 12.27 -8.89 -32.48
C THR A 46 12.45 -8.91 -33.99
N THR A 47 11.35 -8.88 -34.73
CA THR A 47 11.32 -8.91 -36.21
C THR A 47 10.56 -7.71 -36.76
N ALA A 48 10.74 -7.41 -38.05
CA ALA A 48 10.00 -6.34 -38.71
C ALA A 48 8.48 -6.52 -38.56
N PRO A 49 7.68 -5.44 -38.38
CA PRO A 49 8.08 -4.03 -38.49
C PRO A 49 8.71 -3.42 -37.22
N LEU A 50 8.91 -4.19 -36.15
CA LEU A 50 9.61 -3.73 -34.94
C LEU A 50 11.12 -3.62 -35.21
N PRO A 51 11.89 -2.88 -34.37
CA PRO A 51 13.35 -2.85 -34.48
C PRO A 51 13.91 -4.27 -34.49
N VAL A 52 14.58 -4.69 -35.58
CA VAL A 52 15.07 -6.06 -35.73
C VAL A 52 16.33 -6.26 -34.90
N GLY A 53 16.37 -7.30 -34.07
CA GLY A 53 17.53 -7.60 -33.26
C GLY A 53 17.34 -8.78 -32.31
N THR A 54 18.45 -9.18 -31.71
CA THR A 54 18.49 -10.13 -30.58
C THR A 54 19.02 -9.39 -29.37
N TRP A 55 18.24 -9.42 -28.29
CA TRP A 55 18.46 -8.65 -27.07
C TRP A 55 18.77 -9.63 -25.95
N THR A 56 20.06 -9.76 -25.61
CA THR A 56 20.52 -10.57 -24.48
C THR A 56 20.30 -9.81 -23.17
N VAL A 57 20.03 -10.55 -22.09
CA VAL A 57 19.99 -9.98 -20.74
C VAL A 57 21.27 -9.22 -20.42
N TRP A 58 21.14 -8.10 -19.72
CA TRP A 58 22.27 -7.22 -19.44
C TRP A 58 22.08 -6.48 -18.12
N GLN A 59 23.19 -6.06 -17.53
CA GLN A 59 23.20 -5.28 -16.30
C GLN A 59 23.73 -3.87 -16.58
N ALA A 60 23.05 -2.87 -16.03
CA ALA A 60 23.46 -1.47 -16.14
C ALA A 60 24.35 -1.05 -14.95
N GLU A 61 25.22 -0.07 -15.17
CA GLU A 61 25.84 0.65 -14.05
C GLU A 61 24.76 1.40 -13.25
N CYS A 62 24.92 1.48 -11.92
CA CYS A 62 23.97 2.16 -11.05
C CYS A 62 23.96 3.67 -11.33
N GLY A 63 22.79 4.22 -11.64
CA GLY A 63 22.61 5.65 -11.89
C GLY A 63 21.14 6.06 -12.03
N PRO A 64 20.83 7.37 -11.99
CA PRO A 64 19.46 7.87 -12.07
C PRO A 64 18.69 7.45 -13.31
N GLY A 65 19.35 7.35 -14.47
CA GLY A 65 18.70 6.90 -15.69
C GLY A 65 18.46 5.40 -15.77
N THR A 66 19.24 4.59 -15.03
CA THR A 66 19.20 3.13 -15.13
C THR A 66 18.31 2.47 -14.08
N GLY A 67 18.09 3.13 -12.93
CA GLY A 67 17.16 2.70 -11.88
C GLY A 67 15.68 2.78 -12.28
N ALA A 68 15.35 3.54 -13.33
CA ALA A 68 13.99 3.78 -13.80
C ALA A 68 13.69 3.10 -15.16
N ILE A 69 14.52 2.12 -15.56
CA ILE A 69 14.32 1.31 -16.77
C ILE A 69 13.48 0.08 -16.40
N PRO A 70 12.51 -0.35 -17.23
CA PRO A 70 12.13 0.19 -18.54
C PRO A 70 11.31 1.48 -18.48
N ASN A 71 11.45 2.31 -19.53
CA ASN A 71 10.64 3.49 -19.81
C ASN A 71 10.53 3.64 -21.34
N PRO A 72 9.33 3.74 -21.93
CA PRO A 72 7.97 3.78 -21.32
C PRO A 72 7.58 2.52 -20.53
N ASP A 73 6.43 2.61 -19.89
CA ASP A 73 5.74 1.53 -19.19
C ASP A 73 5.57 0.28 -20.09
N PRO A 74 5.96 -0.93 -19.63
CA PRO A 74 5.72 -2.17 -20.36
C PRO A 74 4.23 -2.54 -20.48
N GLY A 75 3.95 -3.50 -21.36
CA GLY A 75 2.59 -4.02 -21.51
C GLY A 75 2.23 -4.99 -20.38
N GLU A 76 1.15 -4.71 -19.65
CA GLU A 76 0.72 -5.51 -18.50
C GLU A 76 -0.68 -6.12 -18.68
N LEU A 77 -1.36 -5.87 -19.80
CA LEU A 77 -2.67 -6.48 -20.04
C LEU A 77 -2.52 -8.01 -20.14
N PHE A 78 -3.58 -8.74 -19.80
CA PHE A 78 -3.63 -10.20 -19.97
C PHE A 78 -3.16 -10.64 -21.38
N THR A 79 -3.49 -9.88 -22.41
CA THR A 79 -3.04 -10.16 -23.79
C THR A 79 -1.57 -9.87 -24.03
N ASP A 80 -0.99 -8.87 -23.37
CA ASP A 80 0.44 -8.54 -23.48
C ASP A 80 1.27 -9.60 -22.77
N MET A 81 0.85 -10.01 -21.58
CA MET A 81 1.48 -11.12 -20.86
C MET A 81 1.40 -12.44 -21.63
N ASN A 82 0.32 -12.68 -22.37
CA ASN A 82 0.27 -13.83 -23.28
C ASN A 82 1.29 -13.72 -24.43
N VAL A 83 1.52 -12.52 -24.99
CA VAL A 83 2.57 -12.31 -25.99
C VAL A 83 3.95 -12.57 -25.37
N GLN A 84 4.20 -12.09 -24.15
CA GLN A 84 5.47 -12.29 -23.44
C GLN A 84 5.78 -13.77 -23.24
N LEU A 85 4.81 -14.51 -22.71
CA LEU A 85 4.93 -15.93 -22.39
C LEU A 85 4.93 -16.84 -23.62
N PHE A 86 4.07 -16.57 -24.61
CA PHE A 86 3.73 -17.51 -25.69
C PHE A 86 3.96 -16.98 -27.10
N GLY A 87 4.33 -15.72 -27.27
CA GLY A 87 4.47 -15.06 -28.57
C GLY A 87 3.14 -14.76 -29.28
N THR A 88 1.99 -14.92 -28.61
CA THR A 88 0.66 -14.69 -29.17
C THR A 88 -0.30 -14.17 -28.11
N LYS A 89 -1.26 -13.33 -28.50
CA LYS A 89 -2.30 -12.80 -27.59
C LYS A 89 -3.28 -13.89 -27.11
N SER A 90 -3.44 -14.95 -27.90
CA SER A 90 -4.44 -16.01 -27.70
C SER A 90 -3.78 -17.40 -27.77
N PRO A 91 -3.04 -17.80 -26.72
CA PRO A 91 -2.37 -19.10 -26.69
C PRO A 91 -3.38 -20.24 -26.67
N LEU A 92 -3.00 -21.38 -27.25
CA LEU A 92 -3.80 -22.60 -27.16
C LEU A 92 -3.80 -23.15 -25.73
N PRO A 93 -4.85 -23.87 -25.30
CA PRO A 93 -4.81 -24.61 -24.04
C PRO A 93 -3.56 -25.48 -23.97
N CYS A 94 -2.89 -25.46 -22.81
CA CYS A 94 -1.67 -26.24 -22.57
C CYS A 94 -0.47 -25.93 -23.46
N GLN A 95 -0.50 -24.84 -24.24
CA GLN A 95 0.68 -24.35 -24.93
C GLN A 95 1.79 -24.07 -23.92
N LYS A 96 3.01 -24.53 -24.20
CA LYS A 96 4.18 -24.27 -23.35
C LYS A 96 4.65 -22.83 -23.55
N ALA A 97 4.92 -22.12 -22.46
CA ALA A 97 5.51 -20.79 -22.50
C ALA A 97 6.97 -20.89 -22.96
N THR A 98 7.36 -20.05 -23.92
CA THR A 98 8.74 -19.96 -24.45
C THR A 98 9.53 -18.84 -23.80
N MET A 99 8.87 -17.91 -23.10
CA MET A 99 9.47 -16.72 -22.50
C MET A 99 10.23 -15.83 -23.51
N SER A 100 9.87 -15.93 -24.80
CA SER A 100 10.64 -15.30 -25.89
C SER A 100 9.99 -14.04 -26.47
N GLY A 101 8.87 -13.59 -25.91
CA GLY A 101 8.05 -12.51 -26.45
C GLY A 101 8.14 -11.18 -25.71
N PHE A 102 8.94 -11.06 -24.66
CA PHE A 102 9.04 -9.84 -23.83
C PHE A 102 9.54 -8.64 -24.64
N ALA A 103 10.63 -8.80 -25.39
CA ALA A 103 11.14 -7.73 -26.25
C ALA A 103 10.12 -7.31 -27.33
N THR A 104 9.38 -8.28 -27.89
CA THR A 104 8.33 -8.02 -28.89
C THR A 104 7.13 -7.28 -28.28
N SER A 105 6.67 -7.72 -27.10
CA SER A 105 5.60 -7.05 -26.35
C SER A 105 5.98 -5.62 -25.99
N TYR A 106 7.22 -5.41 -25.52
CA TYR A 106 7.70 -4.10 -25.11
C TYR A 106 7.89 -3.15 -26.29
N ALA A 107 8.49 -3.62 -27.39
CA ALA A 107 8.67 -2.85 -28.62
C ALA A 107 7.35 -2.37 -29.25
N SER A 108 6.24 -3.04 -28.92
CA SER A 108 4.90 -2.73 -29.42
C SER A 108 4.14 -1.72 -28.54
N GLN A 109 4.71 -1.32 -27.40
CA GLN A 109 4.06 -0.35 -26.51
C GLN A 109 4.09 1.07 -27.07
N PRO A 110 3.18 1.95 -26.61
CA PRO A 110 3.23 3.38 -26.94
C PRO A 110 4.56 4.02 -26.52
N ALA A 111 4.93 5.11 -27.19
CA ALA A 111 6.10 5.90 -26.82
C ALA A 111 5.88 6.59 -25.46
N ALA A 112 6.98 6.78 -24.71
CA ALA A 112 6.97 7.57 -23.48
C ALA A 112 6.60 9.02 -23.81
N PRO A 113 5.64 9.63 -23.10
CA PRO A 113 5.32 11.04 -23.27
C PRO A 113 6.47 11.93 -22.82
N GLU A 114 6.42 13.20 -23.21
CA GLU A 114 7.36 14.20 -22.69
C GLU A 114 7.09 14.50 -21.23
N PHE A 115 8.09 14.24 -20.38
CA PHE A 115 8.07 14.59 -18.97
C PHE A 115 9.40 15.26 -18.56
N PRO A 116 9.39 16.42 -17.89
CA PRO A 116 10.61 17.15 -17.54
C PRO A 116 11.59 16.30 -16.71
N GLY A 117 12.81 16.11 -17.24
CA GLY A 117 13.87 15.35 -16.57
C GLY A 117 13.89 13.85 -16.84
N TYR A 118 13.00 13.34 -17.70
CA TYR A 118 12.94 11.93 -18.11
C TYR A 118 13.06 11.78 -19.63
N PRO A 119 13.63 10.67 -20.12
CA PRO A 119 13.72 10.43 -21.56
C PRO A 119 12.33 10.16 -22.14
N SER A 120 11.97 10.88 -23.21
CA SER A 120 10.80 10.59 -24.05
C SER A 120 11.20 9.79 -25.29
N GLY A 121 10.24 9.12 -25.93
CA GLY A 121 10.48 8.41 -27.19
C GLY A 121 9.96 6.97 -27.21
N PRO A 122 10.18 6.25 -28.35
CA PRO A 122 9.67 4.91 -28.53
C PRO A 122 10.35 3.89 -27.59
N PRO A 123 9.69 2.76 -27.29
CA PRO A 123 10.31 1.69 -26.51
C PRO A 123 11.60 1.18 -27.17
N VAL A 124 12.64 1.01 -26.35
CA VAL A 124 13.90 0.38 -26.77
C VAL A 124 13.86 -1.09 -26.32
N PRO A 125 13.77 -2.07 -27.23
CA PRO A 125 13.53 -3.48 -26.85
C PRO A 125 14.58 -4.06 -25.91
N ARG A 126 15.83 -3.57 -25.99
CA ARG A 126 16.92 -3.94 -25.07
C ARG A 126 16.58 -3.65 -23.61
N ASN A 127 15.83 -2.58 -23.32
CA ASN A 127 15.56 -2.13 -21.95
C ASN A 127 14.79 -3.15 -21.12
N ILE A 128 13.86 -3.91 -21.73
CA ILE A 128 13.08 -4.92 -21.00
C ILE A 128 13.92 -6.12 -20.54
N MET A 129 15.10 -6.29 -21.13
CA MET A 129 16.07 -7.35 -20.81
C MET A 129 17.09 -6.92 -19.75
N GLN A 130 16.93 -5.73 -19.16
CA GLN A 130 17.80 -5.30 -18.06
C GLN A 130 17.51 -6.11 -16.80
N TYR A 131 18.55 -6.42 -16.03
CA TYR A 131 18.45 -6.79 -14.62
C TYR A 131 19.39 -5.92 -13.77
N PHE A 132 19.06 -5.76 -12.50
CA PHE A 132 19.76 -4.85 -11.60
C PHE A 132 20.98 -5.49 -10.93
N SER A 133 21.88 -4.63 -10.46
CA SER A 133 23.08 -5.00 -9.71
C SER A 133 22.90 -4.75 -8.23
N ARG A 134 23.79 -5.34 -7.41
CA ARG A 134 23.90 -5.05 -5.97
C ARG A 134 24.13 -3.56 -5.71
N GLN A 135 24.82 -2.84 -6.60
CA GLN A 135 25.02 -1.39 -6.44
C GLN A 135 23.73 -0.60 -6.64
N THR A 136 22.80 -1.09 -7.44
CA THR A 136 21.47 -0.47 -7.61
C THR A 136 20.50 -0.92 -6.52
N LEU A 137 20.57 -2.19 -6.09
CA LEU A 137 19.69 -2.79 -5.10
C LEU A 137 20.46 -3.31 -3.87
N PRO A 138 21.14 -2.44 -3.10
CA PRO A 138 22.00 -2.87 -2.00
C PRO A 138 21.25 -3.58 -0.87
N VAL A 139 20.05 -3.11 -0.53
CA VAL A 139 19.20 -3.64 0.53
C VAL A 139 18.62 -4.99 0.12
N SER A 140 17.98 -5.07 -1.05
CA SER A 140 17.40 -6.33 -1.53
C SER A 140 18.47 -7.42 -1.70
N PHE A 141 19.67 -7.09 -2.20
CA PHE A 141 20.76 -8.06 -2.31
C PHE A 141 21.34 -8.46 -0.95
N ALA A 142 21.48 -7.53 -0.01
CA ALA A 142 21.96 -7.84 1.34
C ALA A 142 20.97 -8.76 2.07
N LEU A 143 19.68 -8.42 2.06
CA LEU A 143 18.62 -9.24 2.67
C LEU A 143 18.46 -10.59 1.97
N GLY A 144 18.45 -10.62 0.64
CA GLY A 144 18.35 -11.86 -0.14
C GLY A 144 19.56 -12.78 -0.02
N SER A 145 20.75 -12.23 0.30
CA SER A 145 21.95 -13.03 0.58
C SER A 145 22.01 -13.51 2.04
N ARG A 146 21.35 -12.79 2.95
CA ARG A 146 21.39 -13.05 4.40
C ARG A 146 20.28 -14.02 4.83
N TYR A 147 19.07 -13.80 4.32
CA TYR A 147 17.87 -14.57 4.61
C TYR A 147 17.52 -15.50 3.44
N ALA A 148 16.30 -16.03 3.40
CA ALA A 148 15.88 -16.94 2.36
C ALA A 148 15.24 -16.19 1.18
N VAL A 149 15.58 -16.58 -0.05
CA VAL A 149 14.86 -16.21 -1.27
C VAL A 149 14.09 -17.41 -1.81
N CYS A 150 12.85 -17.20 -2.26
CA CYS A 150 12.09 -18.21 -2.99
C CYS A 150 12.19 -17.94 -4.49
N ASP A 151 13.06 -18.69 -5.17
CA ASP A 151 13.34 -18.57 -6.61
C ASP A 151 12.34 -19.32 -7.50
N VAL A 152 11.21 -19.73 -6.93
CA VAL A 152 10.09 -20.40 -7.62
C VAL A 152 8.74 -19.77 -7.27
N TRP A 153 8.73 -18.55 -6.68
CA TRP A 153 7.51 -17.82 -6.36
C TRP A 153 6.91 -17.16 -7.61
N HIS A 154 5.74 -17.61 -8.04
CA HIS A 154 5.06 -17.04 -9.21
C HIS A 154 3.95 -16.09 -8.80
N ALA A 155 3.68 -15.08 -9.64
CA ALA A 155 2.42 -14.37 -9.56
C ALA A 155 1.27 -15.39 -9.69
N ALA A 156 0.14 -15.16 -9.02
CA ALA A 156 -0.95 -16.13 -9.00
C ALA A 156 -1.49 -16.43 -10.41
N ALA A 157 -1.42 -15.44 -11.30
CA ALA A 157 -1.78 -15.54 -12.71
C ALA A 157 -1.09 -14.45 -13.55
N PRO A 158 -1.03 -14.59 -14.89
CA PRO A 158 -0.51 -13.55 -15.79
C PRO A 158 -1.56 -12.46 -16.01
N VAL A 159 -1.82 -11.67 -14.96
CA VAL A 159 -2.84 -10.61 -14.87
C VAL A 159 -2.28 -9.40 -14.12
N GLN A 160 -2.95 -8.26 -14.22
CA GLN A 160 -2.47 -6.98 -13.66
C GLN A 160 -2.51 -6.92 -12.12
N THR A 161 -1.82 -5.91 -11.56
CA THR A 161 -1.73 -5.52 -10.13
C THR A 161 -2.96 -5.88 -9.29
N ILE A 162 -4.10 -5.21 -9.54
CA ILE A 162 -5.26 -5.27 -8.63
C ILE A 162 -5.79 -6.71 -8.59
N CYS A 163 -5.74 -7.39 -9.73
CA CYS A 163 -6.17 -8.77 -9.81
C CYS A 163 -5.31 -9.68 -8.93
N ASN A 164 -3.97 -9.59 -9.04
CA ASN A 164 -3.06 -10.41 -8.22
C ASN A 164 -3.09 -10.03 -6.72
N ARG A 165 -3.29 -8.75 -6.37
CA ARG A 165 -3.47 -8.31 -4.98
C ARG A 165 -4.76 -8.85 -4.37
N VAL A 166 -5.90 -8.74 -5.06
CA VAL A 166 -7.16 -9.37 -4.65
C VAL A 166 -7.00 -10.87 -4.49
N PHE A 167 -6.30 -11.51 -5.43
CA PHE A 167 -6.01 -12.94 -5.39
C PHE A 167 -5.17 -13.33 -4.16
N THR A 168 -4.25 -12.48 -3.72
CA THR A 168 -3.44 -12.66 -2.51
C THR A 168 -4.30 -12.72 -1.25
N HIS A 169 -5.39 -11.95 -1.20
CA HIS A 169 -6.26 -11.87 -0.03
C HIS A 169 -7.39 -12.91 -0.03
N THR A 170 -7.84 -13.37 -1.19
CA THR A 170 -9.05 -14.20 -1.34
C THR A 170 -8.79 -15.57 -1.95
N GLY A 171 -7.65 -15.76 -2.61
CA GLY A 171 -7.32 -16.96 -3.37
C GLY A 171 -8.08 -17.10 -4.69
N THR A 172 -8.70 -16.03 -5.18
CA THR A 172 -9.51 -15.97 -6.41
C THR A 172 -9.42 -14.55 -7.00
N PRO A 173 -9.55 -14.33 -8.31
CA PRO A 173 -9.60 -12.98 -8.86
C PRO A 173 -11.01 -12.38 -8.71
N SER A 174 -11.95 -13.10 -8.11
CA SER A 174 -13.38 -12.83 -8.15
C SER A 174 -13.97 -12.88 -9.56
N LEU A 175 -15.28 -12.70 -9.64
CA LEU A 175 -16.03 -12.69 -10.89
C LEU A 175 -16.57 -11.30 -11.15
N LEU A 176 -16.77 -10.97 -12.43
CA LEU A 176 -17.54 -9.79 -12.80
C LEU A 176 -18.99 -9.93 -12.32
N PRO A 177 -19.65 -8.82 -11.94
CA PRO A 177 -21.07 -8.84 -11.60
C PRO A 177 -21.90 -9.44 -12.74
N LYS A 178 -22.93 -10.22 -12.41
CA LYS A 178 -23.81 -10.80 -13.43
C LYS A 178 -24.53 -9.67 -14.18
N SER A 179 -24.44 -9.69 -15.51
CA SER A 179 -25.35 -8.91 -16.37
C SER A 179 -26.79 -9.34 -16.11
N SER A 180 -27.75 -8.39 -16.14
CA SER A 180 -29.20 -8.63 -16.02
C SER A 180 -29.81 -9.43 -17.19
N SER A 181 -28.97 -10.03 -18.06
CA SER A 181 -29.41 -10.81 -19.21
C SER A 181 -30.13 -12.11 -18.79
N PRO A 182 -31.28 -12.44 -19.39
CA PRO A 182 -32.11 -13.59 -19.02
C PRO A 182 -31.57 -14.97 -19.48
N ARG A 183 -30.37 -15.04 -20.07
CA ARG A 183 -29.71 -16.32 -20.41
C ARG A 183 -28.74 -16.70 -19.30
N PRO A 184 -28.51 -18.00 -19.00
CA PRO A 184 -27.41 -18.39 -18.13
C PRO A 184 -26.09 -18.07 -18.83
N ALA A 185 -25.62 -16.83 -18.68
CA ALA A 185 -24.30 -16.44 -19.12
C ALA A 185 -23.27 -17.17 -18.24
N LEU A 186 -22.34 -17.88 -18.88
CA LEU A 186 -21.13 -18.33 -18.20
C LEU A 186 -20.51 -17.12 -17.49
N ARG A 187 -20.09 -17.32 -16.23
CA ARG A 187 -19.54 -16.23 -15.42
C ARG A 187 -18.21 -15.79 -16.04
N THR A 188 -17.88 -14.51 -15.93
CA THR A 188 -16.61 -13.97 -16.47
C THR A 188 -15.68 -13.67 -15.30
N SER A 189 -14.44 -14.15 -15.34
CA SER A 189 -13.41 -13.80 -14.36
C SER A 189 -12.87 -12.41 -14.63
N ARG A 190 -12.43 -11.71 -13.59
CA ARG A 190 -11.66 -10.47 -13.71
C ARG A 190 -10.23 -10.82 -14.14
N VAL A 191 -9.58 -10.00 -14.96
CA VAL A 191 -8.21 -10.23 -15.49
C VAL A 191 -7.39 -8.94 -15.62
N ASN A 192 -8.02 -7.78 -15.65
CA ASN A 192 -7.36 -6.48 -15.79
C ASN A 192 -7.79 -5.53 -14.66
N ASN A 193 -6.98 -4.51 -14.38
CA ASN A 193 -7.25 -3.50 -13.34
C ASN A 193 -8.61 -2.81 -13.56
N GLY A 194 -8.94 -2.49 -14.83
CA GLY A 194 -10.21 -1.86 -15.22
C GLY A 194 -11.47 -2.65 -14.84
N ASP A 195 -11.36 -3.95 -14.59
CA ASP A 195 -12.49 -4.76 -14.12
C ASP A 195 -12.94 -4.31 -12.72
N TYR A 196 -12.01 -3.90 -11.86
CA TYR A 196 -12.26 -3.54 -10.46
C TYR A 196 -12.59 -2.06 -10.28
N THR A 197 -12.01 -1.20 -11.12
CA THR A 197 -12.11 0.25 -10.99
C THR A 197 -13.34 0.84 -11.68
N SER A 198 -14.16 0.03 -12.34
CA SER A 198 -15.42 0.48 -12.95
C SER A 198 -16.35 1.09 -11.89
N GLY A 199 -16.59 2.40 -11.98
CA GLY A 199 -17.41 3.15 -11.02
C GLY A 199 -16.68 3.58 -9.76
N LEU A 200 -15.38 3.28 -9.65
CA LEU A 200 -14.51 3.84 -8.62
C LEU A 200 -14.42 5.35 -8.84
N SER A 201 -14.88 6.13 -7.87
CA SER A 201 -14.50 7.52 -7.74
C SER A 201 -14.21 7.82 -6.29
N PHE A 202 -13.22 8.67 -6.04
CA PHE A 202 -12.91 9.11 -4.68
C PHE A 202 -14.13 9.75 -4.01
N SER A 203 -14.93 10.47 -4.78
CA SER A 203 -16.19 11.05 -4.30
C SER A 203 -17.19 9.98 -3.84
N ALA A 204 -17.21 8.79 -4.45
CA ALA A 204 -18.04 7.68 -4.00
C ALA A 204 -17.52 7.10 -2.68
N ILE A 205 -16.20 6.94 -2.52
CA ILE A 205 -15.58 6.48 -1.26
C ILE A 205 -15.92 7.45 -0.13
N VAL A 206 -15.67 8.74 -0.35
CA VAL A 206 -15.94 9.81 0.60
C VAL A 206 -17.43 9.92 0.94
N ARG A 207 -18.34 9.81 -0.03
CA ARG A 207 -19.79 9.86 0.29
C ARG A 207 -20.32 8.60 0.97
N GLY A 208 -19.52 7.54 1.10
CA GLY A 208 -19.98 6.22 1.54
C GLY A 208 -20.82 5.49 0.48
N ASP A 209 -20.79 5.96 -0.77
CA ASP A 209 -21.49 5.36 -1.91
C ASP A 209 -20.65 4.27 -2.61
N PHE A 210 -19.36 4.16 -2.28
CA PHE A 210 -18.49 3.15 -2.86
C PHE A 210 -18.89 1.75 -2.38
N VAL A 211 -19.19 0.90 -3.36
CA VAL A 211 -19.42 -0.52 -3.15
C VAL A 211 -18.18 -1.25 -3.64
N ALA A 212 -17.41 -1.79 -2.70
CA ALA A 212 -16.22 -2.55 -3.02
C ALA A 212 -16.57 -3.76 -3.91
N PRO A 213 -15.84 -3.98 -5.02
CA PRO A 213 -16.25 -4.91 -6.08
C PRO A 213 -16.05 -6.39 -5.74
N VAL A 214 -15.36 -6.70 -4.64
CA VAL A 214 -14.98 -8.07 -4.23
C VAL A 214 -15.64 -8.41 -2.90
N THR A 215 -16.56 -9.37 -2.92
CA THR A 215 -17.30 -9.85 -1.75
C THR A 215 -16.91 -11.29 -1.36
N ASP A 216 -15.90 -11.86 -2.02
CA ASP A 216 -15.35 -13.17 -1.69
C ASP A 216 -14.72 -13.14 -0.28
N THR A 217 -14.76 -14.29 0.42
CA THR A 217 -14.14 -14.43 1.74
C THR A 217 -12.65 -14.14 1.67
N THR A 218 -12.18 -13.25 2.53
CA THR A 218 -10.77 -12.84 2.61
C THR A 218 -10.06 -13.55 3.76
N ILE A 219 -8.72 -13.58 3.72
CA ILE A 219 -7.90 -14.02 4.85
C ILE A 219 -8.11 -13.15 6.11
N PHE A 220 -8.38 -11.87 5.93
CA PHE A 220 -8.72 -10.93 7.01
C PHE A 220 -9.98 -11.38 7.74
N GLN A 221 -11.01 -11.78 6.99
CA GLN A 221 -12.24 -12.34 7.55
C GLN A 221 -11.99 -13.64 8.31
N LEU A 222 -11.16 -14.54 7.78
CA LEU A 222 -10.84 -15.80 8.46
C LEU A 222 -10.12 -15.57 9.80
N LEU A 223 -9.24 -14.58 9.87
CA LEU A 223 -8.55 -14.20 11.12
C LEU A 223 -9.54 -13.69 12.18
N ASP A 224 -10.49 -12.84 11.78
CA ASP A 224 -11.50 -12.30 12.69
C ASP A 224 -12.54 -13.34 13.12
N ASP A 225 -12.94 -14.24 12.21
CA ASP A 225 -13.86 -15.32 12.51
C ASP A 225 -13.22 -16.34 13.48
N ALA A 226 -11.91 -16.57 13.37
CA ALA A 226 -11.16 -17.44 14.28
C ALA A 226 -10.91 -16.81 15.66
N ASN A 227 -10.76 -15.50 15.73
CA ASN A 227 -10.56 -14.77 16.99
C ASN A 227 -11.45 -13.51 17.08
N PRO A 228 -12.73 -13.65 17.48
CA PRO A 228 -13.65 -12.52 17.57
C PRO A 228 -13.23 -11.43 18.58
N ALA A 229 -12.32 -11.73 19.52
CA ALA A 229 -11.84 -10.76 20.50
C ALA A 229 -10.89 -9.71 19.90
N GLY A 230 -10.19 -10.04 18.82
CA GLY A 230 -9.31 -9.13 18.07
C GLY A 230 -9.99 -8.51 16.84
N LYS A 231 -11.29 -8.76 16.65
CA LYS A 231 -12.06 -8.19 15.55
C LYS A 231 -12.39 -6.74 15.84
N SER A 232 -12.19 -5.86 14.86
CA SER A 232 -12.61 -4.46 15.00
C SER A 232 -14.12 -4.30 14.89
N GLY A 233 -14.65 -3.34 15.66
CA GLY A 233 -16.02 -2.88 15.51
C GLY A 233 -16.18 -1.94 14.31
N PRO A 234 -17.43 -1.59 13.94
CA PRO A 234 -17.68 -0.54 12.97
C PRO A 234 -17.13 0.80 13.46
N CYS A 235 -16.91 1.73 12.52
CA CYS A 235 -16.21 2.99 12.74
C CYS A 235 -16.73 3.87 13.91
N SER A 236 -17.98 3.68 14.32
CA SER A 236 -18.63 4.40 15.42
C SER A 236 -18.26 3.91 16.83
N ASP A 237 -17.60 2.76 16.96
CA ASP A 237 -17.53 2.02 18.23
C ASP A 237 -16.15 2.13 18.94
N PHE A 238 -15.17 2.82 18.33
CA PHE A 238 -13.85 3.06 18.91
C PHE A 238 -13.90 4.09 20.05
N SER A 239 -14.33 3.67 21.23
CA SER A 239 -14.51 4.51 22.43
C SER A 239 -13.53 4.19 23.59
N GLY A 240 -12.54 3.32 23.35
CA GLY A 240 -11.49 2.93 24.31
C GLY A 240 -10.09 2.93 23.68
N GLY A 241 -9.04 2.62 24.47
CA GLY A 241 -7.65 2.53 23.98
C GLY A 241 -7.43 1.47 22.90
N ASP A 242 -6.26 1.47 22.24
CA ASP A 242 -6.01 0.66 21.05
C ASP A 242 -6.12 -0.85 21.32
N PRO A 243 -7.14 -1.54 20.75
CA PRO A 243 -7.26 -2.98 20.91
C PRO A 243 -6.19 -3.69 20.08
N LYS A 244 -5.68 -4.83 20.59
CA LYS A 244 -4.84 -5.73 19.79
C LYS A 244 -5.69 -6.40 18.72
N LEU A 245 -5.58 -5.92 17.48
CA LEU A 245 -6.34 -6.42 16.34
C LEU A 245 -5.73 -7.70 15.76
N ASN A 246 -6.55 -8.52 15.09
CA ASN A 246 -6.05 -9.73 14.42
C ASN A 246 -5.25 -9.41 13.16
N TRP A 247 -5.59 -8.31 12.48
CA TRP A 247 -4.95 -7.90 11.25
C TRP A 247 -4.92 -6.39 11.09
N LYS A 248 -3.91 -5.88 10.37
CA LYS A 248 -3.88 -4.48 9.91
C LYS A 248 -3.29 -4.38 8.51
N VAL A 249 -3.77 -3.42 7.72
CA VAL A 249 -3.17 -2.95 6.48
C VAL A 249 -2.52 -1.60 6.73
N TYR A 250 -1.24 -1.44 6.38
CA TYR A 250 -0.52 -0.18 6.45
C TYR A 250 -0.22 0.30 5.03
N TYR A 251 -0.74 1.45 4.61
CA TYR A 251 -0.60 1.96 3.24
C TYR A 251 0.02 3.36 3.22
N HIS A 252 0.68 3.76 2.13
CA HIS A 252 1.15 5.14 1.99
C HIS A 252 0.08 6.07 1.42
N ASP A 253 -0.30 5.86 0.15
CA ASP A 253 -1.20 6.77 -0.58
C ASP A 253 -2.54 6.13 -0.95
N ALA A 254 -2.59 4.85 -1.31
CA ALA A 254 -3.83 4.12 -1.57
C ALA A 254 -3.83 2.71 -0.95
N PRO A 255 -4.88 2.29 -0.23
CA PRO A 255 -5.01 0.91 0.23
C PRO A 255 -5.72 0.07 -0.85
N LEU A 256 -4.98 -0.54 -1.78
CA LEU A 256 -5.59 -1.40 -2.82
C LEU A 256 -6.28 -2.63 -2.21
N SER A 257 -5.87 -3.04 -1.01
CA SER A 257 -6.56 -4.08 -0.23
C SER A 257 -8.05 -3.77 -0.01
N ALA A 258 -8.44 -2.48 0.02
CA ALA A 258 -9.82 -2.02 0.19
C ALA A 258 -10.71 -2.25 -1.05
N MET A 259 -10.18 -2.84 -2.13
CA MET A 259 -11.02 -3.42 -3.19
C MET A 259 -11.84 -4.62 -2.69
N CYS A 260 -11.39 -5.26 -1.60
CA CYS A 260 -12.16 -6.26 -0.87
C CYS A 260 -13.15 -5.57 0.09
N ASP A 261 -14.44 -5.88 -0.06
CA ASP A 261 -15.53 -5.32 0.75
C ASP A 261 -15.31 -5.50 2.25
N TYR A 262 -14.83 -6.67 2.66
CA TYR A 262 -14.49 -6.91 4.05
C TYR A 262 -13.43 -5.93 4.56
N VAL A 263 -12.36 -5.67 3.79
CA VAL A 263 -11.31 -4.73 4.20
C VAL A 263 -11.85 -3.31 4.22
N TYR A 264 -12.62 -2.92 3.19
CA TYR A 264 -13.25 -1.61 3.09
C TYR A 264 -14.17 -1.29 4.27
N GLN A 265 -14.98 -2.27 4.72
CA GLN A 265 -15.89 -2.09 5.85
C GLN A 265 -15.17 -1.89 7.19
N HIS A 266 -13.91 -2.30 7.30
CA HIS A 266 -13.05 -2.06 8.47
C HIS A 266 -12.04 -0.93 8.20
N TRP A 267 -12.13 -0.24 7.07
CA TRP A 267 -11.37 0.97 6.80
C TRP A 267 -12.13 2.17 7.37
N CYS A 268 -11.49 2.84 8.31
CA CYS A 268 -12.00 4.05 8.94
C CYS A 268 -11.19 5.27 8.53
N PRO A 269 -11.24 5.69 7.24
CA PRO A 269 -10.36 6.73 6.71
C PRO A 269 -10.53 8.09 7.38
N LEU A 270 -11.63 8.30 8.13
CA LEU A 270 -11.94 9.52 8.86
C LEU A 270 -11.71 9.44 10.37
N HIS A 271 -11.40 8.27 10.91
CA HIS A 271 -11.14 8.12 12.33
C HIS A 271 -9.64 8.26 12.58
N ARG A 272 -9.23 9.04 13.60
CA ARG A 272 -7.82 9.19 14.06
C ARG A 272 -7.13 7.86 14.43
N TYR A 273 -7.89 6.78 14.50
CA TYR A 273 -7.42 5.43 14.81
C TYR A 273 -7.72 4.43 13.69
N GLY A 274 -7.94 4.86 12.44
CA GLY A 274 -7.81 4.09 11.19
C GLY A 274 -8.54 2.73 11.04
N GLY A 275 -9.27 2.21 12.03
CA GLY A 275 -9.91 0.89 11.96
C GLY A 275 -8.85 -0.21 11.89
N ASN A 276 -8.83 -0.99 10.81
CA ASN A 276 -7.75 -1.95 10.52
C ASN A 276 -6.86 -1.49 9.35
N VAL A 277 -7.12 -0.32 8.76
CA VAL A 277 -6.46 0.13 7.53
C VAL A 277 -5.90 1.54 7.76
N PHE A 278 -4.59 1.62 7.96
CA PHE A 278 -3.88 2.79 8.49
C PHE A 278 -2.81 3.30 7.53
N ARG A 279 -2.46 4.58 7.67
CA ARG A 279 -1.27 5.09 6.99
C ARG A 279 0.00 4.51 7.62
N TYR A 280 0.97 4.16 6.78
CA TYR A 280 2.28 3.64 7.22
C TYR A 280 3.11 4.73 7.93
N HIS A 281 3.01 5.98 7.45
CA HIS A 281 3.53 7.17 8.12
C HIS A 281 2.41 8.20 8.28
N GLU A 282 2.07 8.58 9.51
CA GLU A 282 1.29 9.80 9.76
C GLU A 282 2.24 10.91 10.24
N HIS A 283 2.19 12.06 9.56
CA HIS A 283 3.03 13.22 9.87
C HIS A 283 2.45 14.12 10.97
N PHE A 284 1.25 13.82 11.46
CA PHE A 284 0.50 14.71 12.35
C PHE A 284 0.55 14.34 13.84
N SER A 285 0.95 13.12 14.21
CA SER A 285 1.40 12.77 15.58
C SER A 285 1.90 11.33 15.63
N GLU A 286 2.68 10.99 16.65
CA GLU A 286 3.25 9.65 16.91
C GLU A 286 2.21 8.56 17.26
N GLU A 287 0.94 8.71 16.89
CA GLU A 287 -0.15 8.08 17.65
C GLU A 287 -0.73 6.79 17.07
N THR A 288 -0.60 6.44 15.77
CA THR A 288 -0.91 5.08 15.28
C THR A 288 -0.22 4.77 13.93
N ASN A 289 0.84 3.96 13.93
CA ASN A 289 1.53 3.49 12.72
C ASN A 289 2.22 2.12 12.96
N PHE A 290 2.91 1.57 11.95
CA PHE A 290 3.56 0.26 12.06
C PHE A 290 4.58 0.18 13.22
N GLU A 291 5.42 1.22 13.40
CA GLU A 291 6.37 1.26 14.52
C GLU A 291 5.66 1.40 15.87
N TYR A 292 4.61 2.22 15.94
CA TYR A 292 3.81 2.38 17.15
C TYR A 292 3.20 1.04 17.59
N ASP A 293 2.65 0.26 16.66
CA ASP A 293 2.07 -1.04 16.99
C ASP A 293 3.13 -2.01 17.53
N ILE A 294 4.35 -1.99 16.98
CA ILE A 294 5.46 -2.80 17.50
C ILE A 294 5.86 -2.33 18.91
N ARG A 295 6.09 -1.02 19.09
CA ARG A 295 6.55 -0.42 20.35
C ARG A 295 5.61 -0.70 21.53
N ASN A 296 4.30 -0.76 21.25
CA ASN A 296 3.26 -0.94 22.26
C ASN A 296 2.75 -2.38 22.38
N GLY A 297 3.36 -3.34 21.69
CA GLY A 297 2.93 -4.75 21.74
C GLY A 297 1.57 -5.03 21.07
N LEU A 298 1.19 -4.17 20.13
CA LEU A 298 -0.08 -4.19 19.39
C LEU A 298 0.06 -4.72 17.95
N LEU A 299 1.26 -5.12 17.52
CA LEU A 299 1.47 -5.75 16.21
C LEU A 299 0.47 -6.92 16.04
N PRO A 300 -0.33 -6.93 14.97
CA PRO A 300 -1.36 -7.95 14.79
C PRO A 300 -0.76 -9.29 14.34
N THR A 301 -1.56 -10.34 14.37
CA THR A 301 -1.19 -11.66 13.82
C THR A 301 -0.79 -11.58 12.34
N TYR A 302 -1.49 -10.75 11.57
CA TYR A 302 -1.21 -10.51 10.16
C TYR A 302 -1.13 -9.02 9.83
N SER A 303 -0.03 -8.59 9.24
CA SER A 303 0.13 -7.22 8.72
C SER A 303 0.36 -7.25 7.22
N PHE A 304 -0.31 -6.38 6.48
CA PHE A 304 -0.06 -6.18 5.05
C PHE A 304 0.38 -4.73 4.81
N ILE A 305 1.51 -4.53 4.15
CA ILE A 305 2.11 -3.22 3.92
C ILE A 305 2.08 -2.91 2.42
N GLU A 306 1.50 -1.77 2.07
CA GLU A 306 1.34 -1.28 0.71
C GLU A 306 2.19 -0.02 0.46
N PRO A 307 2.92 0.06 -0.67
CA PRO A 307 3.80 1.18 -0.99
C PRO A 307 3.03 2.44 -1.39
N ALA A 308 3.79 3.49 -1.70
CA ALA A 308 3.31 4.68 -2.38
C ALA A 308 3.34 4.45 -3.89
N TYR A 309 2.16 4.47 -4.52
CA TYR A 309 1.99 4.18 -5.94
C TYR A 309 2.12 5.42 -6.84
N THR A 310 1.54 6.56 -6.47
CA THR A 310 1.21 7.65 -7.44
C THR A 310 1.79 9.01 -7.11
N SER A 311 2.39 9.19 -5.93
CA SER A 311 3.05 10.44 -5.50
C SER A 311 2.28 11.75 -5.72
N VAL A 312 1.36 12.07 -4.80
CA VAL A 312 0.94 13.47 -4.53
C VAL A 312 1.50 14.00 -3.21
N GLU A 313 1.68 13.13 -2.22
CA GLU A 313 2.21 13.46 -0.87
C GLU A 313 3.61 12.88 -0.60
N TYR A 314 3.96 11.73 -1.21
CA TYR A 314 5.20 10.99 -0.98
C TYR A 314 6.00 10.78 -2.27
N THR A 315 7.31 10.53 -2.16
CA THR A 315 8.06 9.92 -3.28
C THR A 315 7.51 8.52 -3.52
N ALA A 316 7.05 8.24 -4.74
CA ALA A 316 6.57 6.90 -5.12
C ALA A 316 7.70 5.88 -4.90
N ASN A 317 7.36 4.76 -4.27
CA ASN A 317 8.32 3.74 -3.83
C ASN A 317 7.82 2.31 -4.07
N SER A 318 6.82 2.18 -4.95
CA SER A 318 6.20 0.90 -5.28
C SER A 318 7.13 0.01 -6.11
N ASN A 319 8.10 0.56 -6.83
CA ASN A 319 8.93 -0.09 -7.85
C ASN A 319 8.20 -0.44 -9.16
N HIS A 320 7.04 0.14 -9.47
CA HIS A 320 6.41 -0.04 -10.80
C HIS A 320 7.37 0.33 -11.96
N PRO A 321 7.42 -0.44 -13.07
CA PRO A 321 8.17 -0.08 -14.27
C PRO A 321 7.34 0.93 -15.05
N GLY A 322 7.90 2.07 -15.45
CA GLY A 322 7.01 3.15 -15.89
C GLY A 322 6.17 3.69 -14.72
N GLY A 323 5.42 4.77 -14.95
CA GLY A 323 4.66 5.39 -13.87
C GLY A 323 3.45 4.54 -13.47
N SER A 324 3.38 4.11 -12.21
CA SER A 324 2.17 3.51 -11.67
C SER A 324 1.08 4.57 -11.53
N LEU A 325 -0.05 4.27 -12.17
CA LEU A 325 -1.39 4.74 -11.83
C LEU A 325 -1.76 6.18 -12.26
N PRO A 326 -3.07 6.43 -12.38
CA PRO A 326 -3.65 7.24 -13.43
C PRO A 326 -3.55 8.73 -13.13
N ASP A 327 -3.79 9.51 -14.18
CA ASP A 327 -4.23 10.88 -14.03
C ASP A 327 -5.34 10.95 -12.95
N PRO A 328 -5.18 11.73 -11.87
CA PRO A 328 -6.25 11.94 -10.90
C PRO A 328 -7.53 12.53 -11.54
N LEU A 329 -7.45 13.01 -12.78
CA LEU A 329 -8.57 13.46 -13.61
C LEU A 329 -9.06 12.40 -14.62
N ASP A 330 -8.30 11.33 -14.84
CA ASP A 330 -8.67 10.21 -15.72
C ASP A 330 -8.07 8.88 -15.21
N LEU A 331 -8.80 8.25 -14.28
CA LEU A 331 -8.48 6.92 -13.70
C LEU A 331 -8.33 5.79 -14.74
N ASN A 332 -8.71 6.06 -16.00
CA ASN A 332 -8.64 5.12 -17.12
C ASN A 332 -7.87 5.70 -18.33
N GLY A 333 -7.16 6.82 -18.14
CA GLY A 333 -6.50 7.57 -19.22
C GLY A 333 -5.07 7.13 -19.51
N PRO A 334 -4.57 7.32 -20.75
CA PRO A 334 -3.21 6.95 -21.17
C PRO A 334 -2.13 7.93 -20.67
N ASN A 335 -2.38 8.72 -19.63
CA ASN A 335 -1.48 9.78 -19.19
C ASN A 335 -0.42 9.21 -18.23
N PHE A 336 0.71 8.78 -18.81
CA PHE A 336 1.83 8.16 -18.11
C PHE A 336 2.54 9.12 -17.14
N GLN A 337 2.60 8.73 -15.87
CA GLN A 337 3.54 9.29 -14.89
C GLN A 337 4.98 8.84 -15.21
N PRO A 338 6.02 9.55 -14.72
CA PRO A 338 7.41 9.13 -14.92
C PRO A 338 7.68 7.78 -14.24
N PRO A 339 8.63 6.98 -14.76
CA PRO A 339 9.01 5.70 -14.16
C PRO A 339 9.51 5.87 -12.72
N ILE A 340 9.15 4.92 -11.86
CA ILE A 340 9.62 4.88 -10.47
C ILE A 340 11.03 4.31 -10.43
N ASP A 341 11.94 5.06 -9.78
CA ASP A 341 13.30 4.60 -9.53
C ASP A 341 13.28 3.48 -8.49
N VAL A 342 13.79 2.29 -8.84
CA VAL A 342 13.78 1.12 -7.95
C VAL A 342 14.49 1.35 -6.61
N ARG A 343 15.37 2.35 -6.55
CA ARG A 343 16.09 2.73 -5.33
C ARG A 343 15.18 3.39 -4.30
N ASP A 344 14.02 3.91 -4.69
CA ASP A 344 13.04 4.43 -3.73
C ASP A 344 12.30 3.29 -3.02
N GLY A 345 12.05 2.16 -3.68
CA GLY A 345 11.61 0.93 -3.02
C GLY A 345 12.67 0.33 -2.10
N GLU A 346 13.97 0.41 -2.44
CA GLU A 346 15.06 0.01 -1.53
C GLU A 346 15.02 0.79 -0.21
N LYS A 347 14.79 2.11 -0.28
CA LYS A 347 14.63 2.94 0.92
C LYS A 347 13.42 2.53 1.74
N PHE A 348 12.32 2.15 1.09
CA PHE A 348 11.13 1.70 1.80
C PHE A 348 11.33 0.33 2.47
N LEU A 349 11.91 -0.63 1.76
CA LEU A 349 12.25 -1.93 2.33
C LEU A 349 13.22 -1.80 3.52
N ALA A 350 14.23 -0.93 3.38
CA ALA A 350 15.19 -0.67 4.46
C ALA A 350 14.50 -0.07 5.70
N ASP A 351 13.49 0.78 5.50
CA ASP A 351 12.71 1.41 6.57
C ASP A 351 11.86 0.38 7.33
N VAL A 352 11.11 -0.46 6.61
CA VAL A 352 10.33 -1.57 7.20
C VAL A 352 11.25 -2.52 7.98
N TYR A 353 12.37 -2.93 7.38
CA TYR A 353 13.32 -3.84 7.98
C TYR A 353 13.98 -3.25 9.23
N LYS A 354 14.43 -1.99 9.16
CA LYS A 354 15.00 -1.26 10.30
C LYS A 354 13.96 -1.10 11.41
N THR A 355 12.70 -0.84 11.08
CA THR A 355 11.64 -0.69 12.07
C THR A 355 11.44 -1.98 12.88
N LEU A 356 11.38 -3.14 12.21
CA LEU A 356 11.27 -4.43 12.89
C LEU A 356 12.51 -4.78 13.72
N THR A 357 13.70 -4.65 13.13
CA THR A 357 14.96 -5.07 13.78
C THR A 357 15.35 -4.23 15.00
N ARG A 358 14.78 -3.02 15.16
CA ARG A 358 14.91 -2.22 16.39
C ARG A 358 14.26 -2.87 17.62
N TYR A 359 13.39 -3.87 17.42
CA TYR A 359 12.71 -4.61 18.49
C TYR A 359 13.01 -6.11 18.36
N PRO A 360 14.22 -6.57 18.76
CA PRO A 360 14.68 -7.95 18.52
C PRO A 360 13.71 -9.04 18.98
N ASP A 361 13.07 -8.89 20.15
CA ASP A 361 12.11 -9.87 20.66
C ASP A 361 10.88 -10.04 19.76
N VAL A 362 10.43 -8.94 19.12
CA VAL A 362 9.33 -8.97 18.16
C VAL A 362 9.80 -9.51 16.81
N PHE A 363 10.97 -9.06 16.35
CA PHE A 363 11.56 -9.50 15.07
C PHE A 363 11.80 -11.02 15.05
N ASP A 364 12.25 -11.58 16.16
CA ASP A 364 12.50 -13.01 16.33
C ASP A 364 11.23 -13.87 16.15
N ARG A 365 10.07 -13.31 16.52
CA ARG A 365 8.73 -13.94 16.44
C ARG A 365 7.94 -13.51 15.20
N THR A 366 8.58 -12.79 14.27
CA THR A 366 7.95 -12.26 13.06
C THR A 366 8.54 -12.92 11.82
N LEU A 367 7.67 -13.35 10.91
CA LEU A 367 8.04 -13.64 9.53
C LEU A 367 7.70 -12.43 8.67
N LEU A 368 8.72 -11.78 8.10
CA LEU A 368 8.54 -10.75 7.07
C LEU A 368 8.66 -11.38 5.68
N ILE A 369 7.61 -11.27 4.87
CA ILE A 369 7.57 -11.69 3.47
C ILE A 369 7.62 -10.43 2.61
N VAL A 370 8.66 -10.28 1.79
CA VAL A 370 8.77 -9.19 0.81
C VAL A 370 8.52 -9.78 -0.55
N THR A 371 7.46 -9.37 -1.24
CA THR A 371 7.07 -9.90 -2.55
C THR A 371 6.50 -8.81 -3.46
N TYR A 372 6.17 -9.17 -4.69
CA TYR A 372 5.60 -8.28 -5.71
C TYR A 372 4.31 -8.88 -6.24
N ASP A 373 3.33 -8.07 -6.59
CA ASP A 373 2.05 -8.54 -7.14
C ASP A 373 2.18 -9.20 -8.52
N GLU A 374 2.94 -8.60 -9.43
CA GLU A 374 3.24 -9.14 -10.76
C GLU A 374 4.58 -8.60 -11.31
N HIS A 375 4.97 -9.04 -12.51
CA HIS A 375 6.30 -8.80 -13.09
C HIS A 375 6.47 -7.46 -13.83
N GLY A 376 5.40 -6.72 -14.10
CA GLY A 376 5.40 -5.40 -14.73
C GLY A 376 5.86 -5.44 -16.17
N GLY A 377 5.60 -6.55 -16.86
CA GLY A 377 6.14 -6.81 -18.20
C GLY A 377 7.66 -7.01 -18.27
N THR A 378 8.41 -6.94 -17.16
CA THR A 378 9.87 -7.16 -17.13
C THR A 378 10.24 -8.64 -17.36
N TYR A 379 11.41 -8.88 -17.97
CA TYR A 379 11.82 -10.21 -18.40
C TYR A 379 12.10 -11.18 -17.25
N ASP A 380 11.57 -12.41 -17.36
CA ASP A 380 12.00 -13.59 -16.60
C ASP A 380 12.18 -14.78 -17.55
N HIS A 381 13.17 -15.62 -17.28
CA HIS A 381 13.50 -16.78 -18.12
C HIS A 381 12.70 -18.03 -17.77
N MET A 382 12.12 -18.12 -16.56
CA MET A 382 11.45 -19.32 -16.08
C MET A 382 9.99 -19.37 -16.53
N PRO A 383 9.58 -20.39 -17.32
CA PRO A 383 8.20 -20.51 -17.76
C PRO A 383 7.27 -20.89 -16.59
N PRO A 384 6.12 -20.22 -16.43
CA PRO A 384 5.17 -20.57 -15.39
C PRO A 384 4.53 -21.93 -15.64
N GLY A 385 4.29 -22.65 -14.55
CA GLY A 385 3.65 -23.97 -14.57
C GLY A 385 2.12 -23.93 -14.69
N PRO A 386 1.50 -25.11 -14.95
CA PRO A 386 0.06 -25.29 -14.77
C PRO A 386 -0.34 -25.12 -13.30
N ALA A 387 -1.60 -24.80 -13.06
CA ALA A 387 -2.07 -24.44 -11.74
C ALA A 387 -3.55 -24.78 -11.52
N VAL A 388 -3.97 -24.88 -10.27
CA VAL A 388 -5.36 -25.27 -9.92
C VAL A 388 -6.30 -24.09 -10.09
N SER A 389 -7.37 -24.22 -10.88
CA SER A 389 -8.40 -23.17 -10.97
C SER A 389 -9.00 -22.84 -9.59
N PRO A 390 -9.16 -21.55 -9.24
CA PRO A 390 -9.88 -21.14 -8.04
C PRO A 390 -11.40 -21.33 -8.17
N PHE A 391 -11.91 -21.55 -9.39
CA PHE A 391 -13.34 -21.67 -9.66
C PHE A 391 -13.80 -23.13 -9.66
N THR A 392 -14.94 -23.40 -9.03
CA THR A 392 -15.64 -24.69 -9.06
C THR A 392 -16.60 -24.83 -10.22
N SER A 393 -16.79 -23.78 -11.02
CA SER A 393 -17.64 -23.75 -12.20
C SER A 393 -16.90 -23.10 -13.36
N PRO A 394 -17.20 -23.47 -14.63
CA PRO A 394 -16.55 -22.87 -15.78
C PRO A 394 -16.78 -21.36 -15.86
N VAL A 395 -15.74 -20.63 -16.31
CA VAL A 395 -15.81 -19.21 -16.66
C VAL A 395 -15.66 -19.02 -18.17
N SER A 396 -16.13 -17.89 -18.69
CA SER A 396 -16.24 -17.60 -20.12
C SER A 396 -14.92 -17.20 -20.79
N ASN A 397 -13.94 -16.77 -20.01
CA ASN A 397 -12.66 -16.23 -20.46
C ASN A 397 -11.47 -17.04 -19.92
N PHE A 398 -10.88 -16.66 -18.79
CA PHE A 398 -9.65 -17.27 -18.28
C PHE A 398 -9.94 -18.10 -17.04
N ASN A 399 -9.64 -19.41 -17.08
CA ASN A 399 -9.92 -20.34 -15.98
C ASN A 399 -8.92 -20.26 -14.82
N TYR A 400 -7.86 -19.46 -14.92
CA TYR A 400 -6.80 -19.41 -13.90
C TYR A 400 -6.17 -20.79 -13.65
N ASP A 401 -5.89 -21.52 -14.73
CA ASP A 401 -5.29 -22.86 -14.75
C ASP A 401 -3.77 -22.85 -15.02
N ARG A 402 -3.15 -21.67 -14.93
CA ARG A 402 -1.69 -21.45 -14.98
C ARG A 402 -1.27 -20.32 -14.04
N TYR A 403 -0.02 -20.34 -13.61
CA TYR A 403 0.59 -19.23 -12.87
C TYR A 403 0.97 -18.07 -13.80
N GLY A 404 1.23 -16.90 -13.22
CA GLY A 404 1.88 -15.77 -13.89
C GLY A 404 3.40 -15.89 -13.85
N VAL A 405 4.11 -14.89 -14.38
CA VAL A 405 5.58 -14.84 -14.35
C VAL A 405 6.09 -14.89 -12.90
N ARG A 406 7.31 -15.41 -12.73
CA ARG A 406 7.98 -15.42 -11.44
C ARG A 406 8.23 -14.00 -10.92
N VAL A 407 7.94 -13.79 -9.64
CA VAL A 407 8.13 -12.52 -8.94
C VAL A 407 9.13 -12.68 -7.78
N PRO A 408 9.83 -11.61 -7.37
CA PRO A 408 10.74 -11.64 -6.24
C PRO A 408 10.02 -12.03 -4.95
N ALA A 409 10.66 -12.87 -4.12
CA ALA A 409 10.16 -13.21 -2.78
C ALA A 409 11.34 -13.40 -1.81
N ILE A 410 11.51 -12.47 -0.87
CA ILE A 410 12.44 -12.61 0.26
C ILE A 410 11.63 -13.01 1.50
N LEU A 411 12.09 -14.03 2.20
CA LEU A 411 11.49 -14.58 3.40
C LEU A 411 12.46 -14.32 4.56
N ILE A 412 12.09 -13.38 5.42
CA ILE A 412 12.97 -12.78 6.43
C ILE A 412 12.52 -13.20 7.83
N ASN A 413 13.39 -13.93 8.51
CA ASN A 413 13.33 -14.23 9.93
C ASN A 413 14.76 -14.60 10.38
N PRO A 414 15.19 -14.30 11.63
CA PRO A 414 16.53 -14.64 12.10
C PRO A 414 16.89 -16.13 12.00
N ARG A 415 15.92 -17.04 11.92
CA ARG A 415 16.15 -18.50 11.95
C ARG A 415 15.75 -19.22 10.67
N VAL A 416 15.82 -18.54 9.52
CA VAL A 416 15.58 -19.21 8.23
C VAL A 416 16.54 -20.37 7.97
N ALA A 417 16.06 -21.40 7.29
CA ALA A 417 16.79 -22.65 7.10
C ALA A 417 17.94 -22.56 6.08
N GLY A 418 18.02 -21.50 5.28
CA GLY A 418 19.08 -21.31 4.29
C GLY A 418 18.80 -20.13 3.37
N PRO A 419 19.74 -19.80 2.47
CA PRO A 419 19.64 -18.63 1.60
C PRO A 419 18.62 -18.79 0.45
N VAL A 420 18.26 -20.03 0.12
CA VAL A 420 17.23 -20.35 -0.88
C VAL A 420 16.24 -21.31 -0.26
N PHE A 421 14.96 -20.98 -0.35
CA PHE A 421 13.87 -21.81 0.17
C PHE A 421 12.92 -22.17 -0.97
N ARG A 422 12.66 -23.47 -1.12
CA ARG A 422 11.68 -24.01 -2.06
C ARG A 422 10.76 -24.93 -1.28
N PRO A 423 9.48 -24.57 -1.09
CA PRO A 423 8.49 -25.43 -0.48
C PRO A 423 8.45 -26.82 -1.13
N THR A 424 8.30 -27.84 -0.30
CA THR A 424 8.28 -29.26 -0.74
C THR A 424 6.93 -29.94 -0.49
N ASP A 425 5.96 -29.21 0.08
CA ASP A 425 4.62 -29.70 0.41
C ASP A 425 3.60 -29.48 -0.72
N GLY A 426 4.08 -29.14 -1.92
CA GLY A 426 3.27 -29.11 -3.14
C GLY A 426 2.56 -30.45 -3.38
N LYS A 427 1.33 -30.37 -3.91
CA LYS A 427 0.44 -31.53 -4.10
C LYS A 427 0.43 -31.95 -5.57
N GLN A 428 0.45 -33.25 -5.81
CA GLN A 428 0.26 -33.79 -7.15
C GLN A 428 -1.20 -33.62 -7.57
N VAL A 429 -1.43 -32.99 -8.72
CA VAL A 429 -2.76 -32.69 -9.27
C VAL A 429 -2.82 -33.12 -10.72
N GLU A 430 -3.92 -33.79 -11.10
CA GLU A 430 -4.29 -34.00 -12.49
C GLU A 430 -5.03 -32.76 -13.00
N GLY A 431 -4.46 -32.10 -13.99
CA GLY A 431 -5.06 -30.95 -14.67
C GLY A 431 -5.28 -31.20 -16.15
N PRO A 432 -5.84 -30.20 -16.86
CA PRO A 432 -6.13 -30.32 -18.30
C PRO A 432 -4.88 -30.57 -19.16
N CYS A 433 -3.70 -30.25 -18.64
CA CYS A 433 -2.41 -30.38 -19.32
C CYS A 433 -1.57 -31.57 -18.82
N GLY A 434 -2.17 -32.47 -18.05
CA GLY A 434 -1.51 -33.62 -17.45
C GLY A 434 -1.31 -33.47 -15.94
N VAL A 435 -0.45 -34.31 -15.38
CA VAL A 435 -0.19 -34.36 -13.94
C VAL A 435 1.00 -33.45 -13.58
N PHE A 436 0.82 -32.61 -12.57
CA PHE A 436 1.83 -31.67 -12.10
C PHE A 436 1.84 -31.57 -10.57
N VAL A 437 2.90 -30.99 -10.00
CA VAL A 437 2.97 -30.65 -8.57
C VAL A 437 2.67 -29.16 -8.44
N THR A 438 1.76 -28.80 -7.52
CA THR A 438 1.46 -27.39 -7.27
C THR A 438 2.70 -26.65 -6.79
N GLY A 439 2.91 -25.45 -7.35
CA GLY A 439 4.00 -24.56 -7.00
C GLY A 439 3.63 -23.56 -5.91
N VAL A 440 4.49 -22.56 -5.78
CA VAL A 440 4.34 -21.43 -4.86
C VAL A 440 3.83 -20.22 -5.63
N ASP A 441 2.72 -19.65 -5.17
CA ASP A 441 2.23 -18.35 -5.62
C ASP A 441 1.75 -17.49 -4.44
N HIS A 442 1.11 -16.36 -4.72
CA HIS A 442 0.53 -15.48 -3.71
C HIS A 442 -0.40 -16.17 -2.72
N THR A 443 -1.09 -17.23 -3.13
CA THR A 443 -2.01 -17.96 -2.25
C THR A 443 -1.29 -18.88 -1.25
N SER A 444 0.02 -19.04 -1.40
CA SER A 444 0.89 -19.64 -0.38
C SER A 444 0.90 -18.82 0.91
N ILE A 445 0.63 -17.50 0.83
CA ILE A 445 0.43 -16.64 2.01
C ILE A 445 -0.83 -17.08 2.77
N ILE A 446 -1.96 -17.22 2.07
CA ILE A 446 -3.22 -17.70 2.66
C ILE A 446 -3.03 -19.08 3.28
N ARG A 447 -2.42 -20.02 2.53
CA ARG A 447 -2.13 -21.37 3.00
C ARG A 447 -1.31 -21.33 4.30
N THR A 448 -0.23 -20.56 4.31
CA THR A 448 0.67 -20.41 5.46
C THR A 448 -0.07 -19.83 6.67
N LEU A 449 -0.89 -18.79 6.49
CA LEU A 449 -1.67 -18.19 7.57
C LEU A 449 -2.71 -19.16 8.15
N CYS A 450 -3.41 -19.92 7.29
CA CYS A 450 -4.34 -20.95 7.73
C CYS A 450 -3.66 -22.04 8.56
N ASP A 451 -2.51 -22.54 8.09
CA ASP A 451 -1.75 -23.57 8.80
C ASP A 451 -1.11 -23.01 10.10
N GLN A 452 -0.58 -21.79 10.08
CA GLN A 452 0.09 -21.15 11.22
C GLN A 452 -0.86 -20.85 12.38
N PHE A 453 -2.04 -20.29 12.07
CA PHE A 453 -2.96 -19.75 13.08
C PHE A 453 -4.23 -20.57 13.25
N GLY A 454 -4.31 -21.75 12.62
CA GLY A 454 -5.43 -22.68 12.79
C GLY A 454 -6.75 -22.14 12.23
N LEU A 455 -6.73 -21.45 11.10
CA LEU A 455 -7.90 -20.74 10.53
C LEU A 455 -8.84 -21.65 9.72
N GLY A 456 -8.65 -22.97 9.80
CA GLY A 456 -9.36 -23.94 8.96
C GLY A 456 -8.77 -24.07 7.55
N GLU A 457 -9.56 -24.63 6.62
CA GLU A 457 -9.12 -24.80 5.24
C GLU A 457 -9.19 -23.47 4.47
N PRO A 458 -8.18 -23.16 3.62
CA PRO A 458 -8.22 -22.01 2.74
C PRO A 458 -9.52 -21.94 1.90
N PRO A 459 -9.99 -20.72 1.54
CA PRO A 459 -11.33 -20.52 0.99
C PRO A 459 -11.51 -21.12 -0.42
N THR A 460 -10.46 -21.16 -1.24
CA THR A 460 -10.55 -21.58 -2.65
C THR A 460 -9.77 -22.87 -2.93
N PRO A 461 -10.14 -23.64 -3.98
CA PRO A 461 -9.37 -24.82 -4.41
C PRO A 461 -7.90 -24.48 -4.67
N ARG A 462 -7.64 -23.32 -5.30
CA ARG A 462 -6.30 -22.79 -5.52
C ARG A 462 -5.49 -22.66 -4.23
N ALA A 463 -6.01 -21.93 -3.23
CA ALA A 463 -5.31 -21.71 -1.97
C ALA A 463 -5.17 -23.00 -1.14
N ARG A 464 -6.14 -23.93 -1.22
CA ARG A 464 -6.03 -25.25 -0.55
C ARG A 464 -4.91 -26.12 -1.10
N MET A 465 -4.57 -25.92 -2.38
CA MET A 465 -3.57 -26.72 -3.08
C MET A 465 -2.21 -26.02 -3.17
N ALA A 466 -2.12 -24.74 -2.84
CA ALA A 466 -0.85 -24.04 -2.73
C ALA A 466 0.05 -24.67 -1.65
N ALA A 467 1.36 -24.61 -1.90
CA ALA A 467 2.37 -24.94 -0.91
C ALA A 467 2.33 -23.94 0.26
N SER A 468 2.66 -24.38 1.46
CA SER A 468 2.86 -23.50 2.62
C SER A 468 4.34 -23.16 2.77
N LEU A 469 4.68 -22.23 3.67
CA LEU A 469 6.07 -21.96 4.03
C LEU A 469 6.58 -22.89 5.13
N ALA A 470 5.90 -24.00 5.42
CA ALA A 470 6.33 -24.96 6.42
C ALA A 470 7.79 -25.41 6.20
N GLY A 471 8.56 -25.46 7.29
CA GLY A 471 9.99 -25.80 7.26
C GLY A 471 10.94 -24.65 6.88
N LEU A 472 10.42 -23.44 6.61
CA LEU A 472 11.24 -22.25 6.38
C LEU A 472 12.06 -21.87 7.62
N VAL A 473 11.42 -21.85 8.79
CA VAL A 473 12.01 -21.37 10.05
C VAL A 473 12.41 -22.56 10.91
N ARG A 474 13.63 -22.51 11.46
CA ARG A 474 14.16 -23.50 12.40
C ARG A 474 13.80 -23.15 13.84
N SER A 475 13.96 -24.11 14.75
CA SER A 475 13.58 -23.95 16.16
C SER A 475 14.42 -22.88 16.88
N SER A 476 13.88 -22.31 17.97
CA SER A 476 14.58 -21.33 18.82
C SER A 476 15.89 -21.79 19.46
N ALA A 477 16.20 -23.10 19.42
CA ALA A 477 17.50 -23.63 19.83
C ALA A 477 18.64 -23.30 18.84
N ASP A 478 18.32 -22.91 17.61
CA ASP A 478 19.29 -22.54 16.58
C ASP A 478 19.74 -21.07 16.72
N THR A 479 21.00 -20.80 16.36
CA THR A 479 21.57 -19.45 16.41
C THR A 479 20.87 -18.51 15.44
N ALA A 480 20.33 -17.40 15.97
CA ALA A 480 19.72 -16.34 15.18
C ALA A 480 20.77 -15.63 14.30
N LEU A 481 20.39 -15.29 13.08
CA LEU A 481 21.17 -14.45 12.19
C LEU A 481 21.11 -13.00 12.69
N GLU A 482 22.29 -12.40 12.89
CA GLU A 482 22.38 -10.96 13.14
C GLU A 482 21.87 -10.15 11.93
N PRO A 483 21.16 -9.03 12.16
CA PRO A 483 20.81 -8.09 11.11
C PRO A 483 22.05 -7.61 10.33
N PRO A 484 21.99 -7.50 8.99
CA PRO A 484 23.11 -7.03 8.20
C PRO A 484 23.30 -5.51 8.40
N GLU A 485 24.50 -5.11 8.83
CA GLU A 485 24.84 -3.74 9.23
C GLU A 485 24.71 -2.74 8.07
N ASP A 486 25.08 -3.15 6.85
CA ASP A 486 24.98 -2.34 5.64
C ASP A 486 23.54 -1.91 5.32
N VAL A 487 22.54 -2.74 5.62
CA VAL A 487 21.12 -2.38 5.49
C VAL A 487 20.72 -1.34 6.52
N LEU A 488 21.20 -1.47 7.76
CA LEU A 488 20.88 -0.52 8.84
C LEU A 488 21.52 0.85 8.59
N GLU A 489 22.76 0.88 8.09
CA GLU A 489 23.45 2.08 7.63
C GLU A 489 22.72 2.74 6.48
N PHE A 490 22.32 1.96 5.46
CA PHE A 490 21.55 2.47 4.33
C PHE A 490 20.22 3.10 4.79
N ALA A 491 19.49 2.42 5.68
CA ALA A 491 18.24 2.93 6.24
C ALA A 491 18.44 4.22 7.07
N ALA A 492 19.55 4.33 7.80
CA ALA A 492 19.90 5.57 8.53
C ALA A 492 20.17 6.73 7.57
N GLN A 493 20.99 6.50 6.54
CA GLN A 493 21.30 7.49 5.52
C GLN A 493 20.05 7.94 4.76
N ALA A 494 19.19 7.00 4.35
CA ALA A 494 17.94 7.31 3.65
C ALA A 494 16.99 8.17 4.51
N ALA A 495 16.94 7.92 5.82
CA ALA A 495 16.15 8.74 6.74
C ALA A 495 16.72 10.16 6.89
N ASP A 496 18.05 10.32 6.94
CA ASP A 496 18.72 11.63 6.93
C ASP A 496 18.47 12.38 5.62
N ASP A 497 18.57 11.71 4.48
CA ASP A 497 18.29 12.28 3.17
C ASP A 497 16.85 12.78 3.08
N ARG A 498 15.87 12.03 3.58
CA ARG A 498 14.46 12.48 3.66
C ARG A 498 14.31 13.73 4.54
N ARG A 499 14.94 13.75 5.72
CA ARG A 499 14.94 14.92 6.63
C ARG A 499 15.55 16.16 5.99
N ASN A 500 16.59 15.98 5.17
CA ASN A 500 17.30 17.06 4.49
C ASN A 500 16.59 17.50 3.20
N ALA A 501 16.01 16.58 2.43
CA ALA A 501 15.24 16.86 1.22
C ALA A 501 13.92 17.59 1.53
N GLY A 502 13.34 17.40 2.72
CA GLY A 502 12.25 18.24 3.24
C GLY A 502 12.61 19.73 3.31
N ARG A 503 13.90 20.10 3.24
CA ARG A 503 14.38 21.50 3.16
C ARG A 503 14.65 21.98 1.74
N ASP A 504 14.69 21.10 0.74
CA ASP A 504 14.94 21.42 -0.67
C ASP A 504 13.65 21.27 -1.51
N LEU A 505 12.81 22.30 -1.46
CA LEU A 505 11.47 22.36 -2.06
C LEU A 505 11.45 22.31 -3.60
N GLY A 506 12.60 22.30 -4.28
CA GLY A 506 12.73 22.55 -5.72
C GLY A 506 12.12 21.48 -6.65
N LYS A 507 12.30 20.19 -6.34
CA LYS A 507 11.75 19.09 -7.16
C LYS A 507 10.23 18.95 -6.99
N SER A 508 9.75 18.96 -5.76
CA SER A 508 8.32 18.88 -5.45
C SER A 508 7.55 20.11 -5.95
N ALA A 509 8.16 21.31 -5.94
CA ALA A 509 7.53 22.51 -6.50
C ALA A 509 7.35 22.45 -8.02
N ARG A 510 8.33 21.93 -8.77
CA ARG A 510 8.23 21.77 -10.24
C ARG A 510 7.17 20.74 -10.63
N MET A 511 7.12 19.62 -9.92
CA MET A 511 6.12 18.58 -10.15
C MET A 511 4.70 19.09 -9.81
N ARG A 512 4.55 19.79 -8.66
CA ARG A 512 3.30 20.45 -8.29
C ARG A 512 2.86 21.51 -9.31
N ALA A 513 3.78 22.32 -9.85
CA ALA A 513 3.47 23.32 -10.87
C ALA A 513 3.02 22.68 -12.19
N TRP A 514 3.69 21.61 -12.62
CA TRP A 514 3.32 20.84 -13.81
C TRP A 514 1.94 20.20 -13.68
N TYR A 515 1.65 19.57 -12.53
CA TYR A 515 0.32 19.03 -12.22
C TYR A 515 -0.74 20.13 -12.17
N SER A 516 -0.46 21.25 -11.49
CA SER A 516 -1.38 22.39 -11.41
C SER A 516 -1.74 22.93 -12.79
N GLN A 517 -0.75 23.05 -13.70
CA GLN A 517 -0.97 23.60 -15.04
C GLN A 517 -1.84 22.67 -15.91
N ARG A 518 -1.57 21.35 -15.92
CA ARG A 518 -2.43 20.40 -16.63
C ARG A 518 -3.82 20.25 -16.02
N THR A 519 -3.92 20.38 -14.70
CA THR A 519 -5.22 20.45 -14.03
C THR A 519 -6.02 21.64 -14.57
N GLN A 520 -5.37 22.80 -14.71
CA GLN A 520 -5.96 24.02 -15.28
C GLN A 520 -6.38 23.83 -16.75
N ASP A 521 -5.55 23.19 -17.57
CA ASP A 521 -5.88 22.91 -18.98
C ASP A 521 -7.06 21.92 -19.12
N ALA A 522 -7.20 20.97 -18.20
CA ALA A 522 -8.34 20.05 -18.13
C ALA A 522 -9.63 20.73 -17.62
N PHE A 523 -9.50 21.72 -16.72
CA PHE A 523 -10.61 22.57 -16.26
C PHE A 523 -11.28 23.34 -17.39
N ASP A 524 -10.52 23.78 -18.40
CA ASP A 524 -11.03 24.56 -19.53
C ASP A 524 -11.68 23.69 -20.63
N GLY A 525 -11.54 22.35 -20.54
CA GLY A 525 -11.91 21.38 -21.57
C GLY A 525 -13.24 20.64 -21.39
N HIS A 526 -13.48 19.93 -20.28
CA HIS A 526 -14.71 19.14 -20.07
C HIS A 526 -14.96 18.73 -18.59
N SER A 527 -16.24 18.75 -18.19
CA SER A 527 -16.91 18.30 -16.93
C SER A 527 -16.18 18.40 -15.57
N LEU A 528 -16.72 19.30 -14.75
CA LEU A 528 -16.49 19.63 -13.33
C LEU A 528 -16.37 18.50 -12.27
N ASN A 529 -16.34 17.21 -12.61
CA ASN A 529 -16.50 16.15 -11.60
C ASN A 529 -15.21 15.69 -10.89
N ASN A 530 -14.02 16.03 -11.38
CA ASN A 530 -12.76 15.45 -10.87
C ASN A 530 -11.86 16.43 -10.10
N ALA A 531 -12.23 17.71 -10.03
CA ALA A 531 -11.53 18.76 -9.28
C ALA A 531 -11.75 18.73 -7.75
N ILE A 532 -12.55 17.79 -7.27
CA ILE A 532 -12.97 17.65 -5.87
C ILE A 532 -11.82 17.09 -4.99
N PHE A 533 -10.73 16.55 -5.57
CA PHE A 533 -9.70 15.82 -4.82
C PHE A 533 -8.86 16.66 -3.84
N ALA A 534 -8.33 17.82 -4.24
CA ALA A 534 -7.41 18.59 -3.37
C ALA A 534 -8.13 19.43 -2.31
N THR A 535 -9.37 19.84 -2.60
CA THR A 535 -10.16 20.76 -1.76
C THR A 535 -11.16 20.02 -0.88
N SER A 536 -11.67 18.86 -1.30
CA SER A 536 -12.77 18.19 -0.60
C SER A 536 -12.33 17.16 0.45
N LEU A 537 -11.07 16.70 0.42
CA LEU A 537 -10.52 15.88 1.50
C LEU A 537 -10.41 16.68 2.80
N LEU A 538 -9.99 17.94 2.70
CA LEU A 538 -9.94 18.89 3.82
C LEU A 538 -11.34 19.40 4.18
N ALA A 539 -12.24 19.58 3.19
CA ALA A 539 -13.62 20.04 3.46
C ALA A 539 -14.53 18.99 4.08
N TRP A 540 -14.27 17.69 3.89
CA TRP A 540 -15.18 16.63 4.32
C TRP A 540 -14.79 15.95 5.64
N GLN A 541 -13.53 16.03 6.07
CA GLN A 541 -13.05 15.46 7.35
C GLN A 541 -13.84 15.93 8.60
N GLY A 542 -14.58 17.04 8.53
CA GLY A 542 -15.40 17.51 9.66
C GLY A 542 -16.91 17.27 9.58
N ARG A 543 -17.41 16.29 8.81
CA ARG A 543 -18.86 15.99 8.73
C ARG A 543 -19.41 14.98 9.74
N LEU A 544 -18.71 14.68 10.84
CA LEU A 544 -19.27 13.89 11.94
C LEU A 544 -19.89 14.81 13.00
N ARG A 545 -21.21 14.64 13.20
CA ARG A 545 -22.05 15.37 14.16
C ARG A 545 -21.77 14.96 15.62
N ALA A 546 -20.53 15.08 16.09
CA ALA A 546 -20.23 14.83 17.50
C ALA A 546 -20.45 16.12 18.31
N SER A 547 -21.35 16.09 19.29
CA SER A 547 -21.54 17.22 20.21
C SER A 547 -20.43 17.35 21.26
N ALA A 548 -19.50 16.39 21.30
CA ALA A 548 -18.37 16.28 22.22
C ALA A 548 -17.27 15.41 21.58
N TYR A 549 -16.01 15.75 21.84
CA TYR A 549 -14.80 15.10 21.33
C TYR A 549 -13.93 14.63 22.52
N PRO A 550 -13.02 13.68 22.35
CA PRO A 550 -12.01 13.35 23.36
C PRO A 550 -11.18 14.58 23.77
N LEU A 551 -10.69 14.64 25.01
CA LEU A 551 -9.91 15.78 25.50
C LEU A 551 -8.57 15.95 24.77
N ARG A 552 -7.93 14.85 24.36
CA ARG A 552 -6.71 14.85 23.52
C ARG A 552 -6.85 15.53 22.14
N GLU A 553 -8.05 15.89 21.70
CA GLU A 553 -8.24 16.70 20.49
C GLU A 553 -7.92 18.18 20.73
N ILE A 554 -7.78 18.60 21.99
CA ILE A 554 -7.32 19.94 22.36
C ILE A 554 -5.80 19.96 22.23
N VAL A 555 -5.30 20.77 21.29
CA VAL A 555 -3.87 20.95 21.06
C VAL A 555 -3.19 21.49 22.31
N ALA A 556 -2.01 20.95 22.63
CA ALA A 556 -1.24 21.27 23.83
C ALA A 556 -1.98 21.02 25.17
N LEU A 557 -2.94 20.09 25.18
CA LEU A 557 -3.39 19.40 26.38
C LEU A 557 -2.58 18.11 26.51
N ASP A 558 -1.66 18.06 27.47
CA ASP A 558 -0.78 16.90 27.65
C ASP A 558 -1.48 15.71 28.36
N ALA A 559 -0.87 14.53 28.28
CA ALA A 559 -1.42 13.30 28.87
C ALA A 559 -1.62 13.39 30.40
N ALA A 560 -0.83 14.21 31.11
CA ALA A 560 -0.96 14.38 32.56
C ALA A 560 -2.20 15.23 32.89
N ALA A 561 -2.44 16.30 32.13
CA ALA A 561 -3.63 17.12 32.21
C ALA A 561 -4.88 16.33 31.82
N GLU A 562 -4.83 15.52 30.76
CA GLU A 562 -5.93 14.63 30.36
C GLU A 562 -6.27 13.63 31.48
N THR A 563 -5.24 12.99 32.06
CA THR A 563 -5.41 12.06 33.18
C THR A 563 -6.06 12.74 34.39
N ALA A 564 -5.63 13.96 34.73
CA ALA A 564 -6.20 14.72 35.84
C ALA A 564 -7.67 15.11 35.59
N LEU A 565 -8.02 15.48 34.35
CA LEU A 565 -9.40 15.77 33.94
C LEU A 565 -10.28 14.51 33.99
N HIS A 566 -9.78 13.37 33.51
CA HIS A 566 -10.44 12.07 33.61
C HIS A 566 -10.71 11.68 35.06
N ALA A 567 -9.73 11.87 35.96
CA ALA A 567 -9.88 11.61 37.39
C ALA A 567 -10.96 12.49 38.03
N ALA A 568 -11.20 13.69 37.51
CA ALA A 568 -12.28 14.59 37.93
C ALA A 568 -13.62 14.34 37.21
N GLY A 569 -13.74 13.27 36.43
CA GLY A 569 -14.97 12.90 35.71
C GLY A 569 -15.23 13.70 34.43
N ILE A 570 -14.27 14.51 33.99
CA ILE A 570 -14.35 15.26 32.73
C ILE A 570 -13.71 14.40 31.66
N ARG A 571 -14.53 13.74 30.83
CA ARG A 571 -14.07 12.71 29.87
C ARG A 571 -14.03 13.16 28.41
N ASP A 572 -14.65 14.29 28.11
CA ASP A 572 -14.79 14.81 26.75
C ASP A 572 -14.90 16.34 26.76
N THR A 573 -14.73 16.97 25.59
CA THR A 573 -14.82 18.43 25.41
C THR A 573 -16.19 18.97 25.79
N GLY A 574 -17.26 18.18 25.67
CA GLY A 574 -18.59 18.56 26.13
C GLY A 574 -18.68 18.64 27.66
N ALA A 575 -18.07 17.68 28.37
CA ALA A 575 -17.95 17.67 29.81
C ALA A 575 -17.04 18.80 30.29
N LEU A 576 -15.97 19.10 29.55
CA LEU A 576 -15.06 20.21 29.84
C LEU A 576 -15.80 21.55 29.76
N LEU A 577 -16.58 21.76 28.68
CA LEU A 577 -17.39 22.96 28.49
C LEU A 577 -18.49 23.10 29.56
N ARG A 578 -19.14 21.99 29.97
CA ARG A 578 -20.12 22.00 31.06
C ARG A 578 -19.50 22.27 32.42
N ALA A 579 -18.26 21.83 32.63
CA ALA A 579 -17.52 22.04 33.87
C ALA A 579 -17.01 23.48 34.05
N LEU A 580 -17.13 24.34 33.02
CA LEU A 580 -16.49 25.65 32.90
C LEU A 580 -17.50 26.75 32.52
N GLY A 581 -18.51 26.96 33.38
CA GLY A 581 -19.57 27.95 33.18
C GLY A 581 -19.28 29.35 33.75
N SER A 582 -18.17 29.52 34.48
CA SER A 582 -17.79 30.76 35.17
C SER A 582 -16.26 30.95 35.26
N GLU A 583 -15.77 32.16 35.54
CA GLU A 583 -14.34 32.42 35.79
C GLU A 583 -13.80 31.62 37.00
N SER A 584 -14.64 31.36 38.01
CA SER A 584 -14.31 30.51 39.15
C SER A 584 -14.06 29.06 38.76
N ASP A 585 -14.70 28.57 37.70
CA ASP A 585 -14.52 27.21 37.23
C ASP A 585 -13.18 27.04 36.48
N VAL A 586 -12.76 28.06 35.73
CA VAL A 586 -11.46 28.07 35.03
C VAL A 586 -10.31 27.95 36.03
N ALA A 587 -10.37 28.71 37.12
CA ALA A 587 -9.37 28.63 38.20
C ALA A 587 -9.33 27.24 38.86
N ARG A 588 -10.49 26.58 39.02
CA ARG A 588 -10.59 25.22 39.57
C ARG A 588 -9.94 24.18 38.66
N ILE A 589 -10.22 24.24 37.35
CA ILE A 589 -9.63 23.31 36.38
C ILE A 589 -8.14 23.55 36.19
N ALA A 590 -7.71 24.81 36.15
CA ALA A 590 -6.30 25.19 36.14
C ALA A 590 -5.54 24.60 37.34
N ALA A 591 -6.12 24.70 38.54
CA ALA A 591 -5.56 24.08 39.74
C ALA A 591 -5.55 22.54 39.67
N LEU A 592 -6.61 21.92 39.13
CA LEU A 592 -6.72 20.47 38.97
C LEU A 592 -5.63 19.88 38.08
N VAL A 593 -5.34 20.55 36.96
CA VAL A 593 -4.37 20.09 35.96
C VAL A 593 -2.96 20.65 36.15
N GLY A 594 -2.75 21.47 37.19
CA GLY A 594 -1.46 22.09 37.48
C GLY A 594 -0.99 23.10 36.43
N GLN A 595 -1.91 23.76 35.73
CA GLN A 595 -1.62 24.71 34.65
C GLN A 595 -2.11 26.12 34.96
N PRO A 596 -1.57 27.17 34.31
CA PRO A 596 -2.07 28.53 34.46
C PRO A 596 -3.55 28.66 34.03
N PRO A 597 -4.36 29.53 34.68
CA PRO A 597 -5.74 29.79 34.27
C PRO A 597 -5.91 30.16 32.79
N ALA A 598 -4.95 30.87 32.21
CA ALA A 598 -4.94 31.19 30.79
C ALA A 598 -4.86 29.95 29.89
N GLN A 599 -4.07 28.94 30.27
CA GLN A 599 -3.95 27.69 29.53
C GLN A 599 -5.26 26.89 29.58
N ALA A 600 -5.86 26.78 30.76
CA ALA A 600 -7.16 26.12 30.92
C ALA A 600 -8.27 26.84 30.14
N GLN A 601 -8.25 28.18 30.13
CA GLN A 601 -9.20 28.98 29.34
C GLN A 601 -8.99 28.79 27.83
N TRP A 602 -7.75 28.63 27.38
CA TRP A 602 -7.44 28.40 25.98
C TRP A 602 -7.89 27.01 25.50
N TRP A 603 -7.73 25.98 26.33
CA TRP A 603 -8.32 24.66 26.06
C TRP A 603 -9.84 24.69 25.89
N VAL A 604 -10.53 25.52 26.68
CA VAL A 604 -11.98 25.73 26.56
C VAL A 604 -12.36 26.38 25.24
N GLN A 605 -11.59 27.37 24.79
CA GLN A 605 -11.83 28.04 23.51
C GLN A 605 -11.75 27.03 22.37
N GLN A 606 -10.70 26.20 22.35
CA GLN A 606 -10.57 25.13 21.37
C GLN A 606 -11.71 24.11 21.47
N ALA A 607 -12.05 23.65 22.68
CA ALA A 607 -13.18 22.75 22.92
C ALA A 607 -14.52 23.31 22.39
N GLY A 608 -14.73 24.62 22.50
CA GLY A 608 -15.90 25.32 21.97
C GLY A 608 -15.93 25.37 20.44
N LEU A 609 -14.77 25.56 19.81
CA LEU A 609 -14.61 25.63 18.36
C LEU A 609 -14.67 24.26 17.68
N LEU A 610 -14.18 23.21 18.33
CA LEU A 610 -14.32 21.82 17.88
C LEU A 610 -15.78 21.40 17.64
N ARG A 611 -16.74 22.08 18.28
CA ARG A 611 -18.19 21.84 18.07
C ARG A 611 -18.72 22.40 16.76
N VAL A 612 -17.91 23.12 15.99
CA VAL A 612 -18.27 23.61 14.65
C VAL A 612 -18.02 22.47 13.67
N PRO A 613 -19.06 21.98 12.96
CA PRO A 613 -18.87 20.98 11.91
C PRO A 613 -17.80 21.45 10.91
N GLY A 614 -16.81 20.62 10.64
CA GLY A 614 -15.69 20.99 9.78
C GLY A 614 -14.37 21.24 10.52
N VAL A 615 -14.40 21.62 11.81
CA VAL A 615 -13.23 22.11 12.54
C VAL A 615 -12.56 20.97 13.34
N LEU A 616 -11.30 20.65 13.04
CA LEU A 616 -10.48 19.66 13.74
C LEU A 616 -9.60 20.30 14.83
N GLY A 617 -8.81 19.50 15.57
CA GLY A 617 -7.92 19.97 16.64
C GLY A 617 -6.99 21.10 16.22
N ASP A 618 -6.25 20.90 15.13
CA ASP A 618 -5.33 21.91 14.60
C ASP A 618 -6.05 23.15 14.06
N ASP A 619 -7.25 22.98 13.48
CA ASP A 619 -8.08 24.09 13.01
C ASP A 619 -8.61 24.92 14.18
N ALA A 620 -9.07 24.26 15.25
CA ALA A 620 -9.53 24.90 16.48
C ALA A 620 -8.38 25.64 17.17
N HIS A 621 -7.18 25.06 17.15
CA HIS A 621 -5.95 25.71 17.61
C HIS A 621 -5.63 26.96 16.78
N LEU A 622 -5.65 26.87 15.46
CA LEU A 622 -5.39 27.99 14.55
C LEU A 622 -6.45 29.09 14.67
N LEU A 623 -7.71 28.72 14.79
CA LEU A 623 -8.81 29.65 15.05
C LEU A 623 -8.57 30.40 16.36
N ALA A 624 -8.24 29.69 17.44
CA ALA A 624 -7.89 30.31 18.73
C ALA A 624 -6.68 31.25 18.62
N GLU A 625 -5.60 30.80 17.98
CA GLU A 625 -4.37 31.58 17.73
C GLU A 625 -4.57 32.78 16.80
N SER A 626 -5.61 32.75 15.97
CA SER A 626 -6.02 33.86 15.09
C SER A 626 -6.95 34.87 15.78
N GLY A 627 -7.26 34.65 17.06
CA GLY A 627 -8.12 35.51 17.88
C GLY A 627 -9.61 35.16 17.87
N ILE A 628 -9.97 33.98 17.35
CA ILE A 628 -11.35 33.47 17.38
C ILE A 628 -11.50 32.60 18.62
N ALA A 629 -12.22 33.07 19.64
CA ALA A 629 -12.38 32.35 20.90
C ALA A 629 -13.75 31.65 21.03
N THR A 630 -14.71 31.98 20.17
CA THR A 630 -16.09 31.49 20.26
C THR A 630 -16.69 31.25 18.88
N ARG A 631 -17.72 30.38 18.83
CA ARG A 631 -18.53 30.17 17.62
C ARG A 631 -19.18 31.45 17.10
N ALA A 632 -19.63 32.33 17.99
CA ALA A 632 -20.22 33.61 17.58
C ALA A 632 -19.20 34.53 16.88
N GLN A 633 -17.94 34.53 17.34
CA GLN A 633 -16.87 35.28 16.67
C GLN A 633 -16.52 34.66 15.32
N LEU A 634 -16.52 33.34 15.21
CA LEU A 634 -16.34 32.64 13.95
C LEU A 634 -17.46 33.00 12.95
N ALA A 635 -18.72 32.89 13.36
CA ALA A 635 -19.89 33.22 12.53
C ALA A 635 -19.93 34.69 12.07
N ALA A 636 -19.28 35.60 12.78
CA ALA A 636 -19.21 37.02 12.44
C ALA A 636 -18.08 37.36 11.44
N CYS A 637 -17.24 36.40 11.06
CA CYS A 637 -16.13 36.64 10.16
C CYS A 637 -16.56 36.70 8.69
N ALA A 638 -15.83 37.47 7.88
CA ALA A 638 -15.85 37.32 6.43
C ALA A 638 -14.90 36.19 6.01
N ALA A 639 -15.36 35.28 5.14
CA ALA A 639 -14.62 34.07 4.78
C ALA A 639 -13.22 34.36 4.22
N ALA A 640 -13.10 35.34 3.31
CA ALA A 640 -11.82 35.72 2.72
C ALA A 640 -10.83 36.28 3.77
N ASP A 641 -11.32 37.11 4.70
CA ASP A 641 -10.48 37.73 5.74
C ASP A 641 -10.02 36.71 6.78
N LEU A 642 -10.90 35.78 7.16
CA LEU A 642 -10.57 34.71 8.10
C LEU A 642 -9.59 33.73 7.45
N HIS A 643 -9.81 33.36 6.19
CA HIS A 643 -8.92 32.48 5.45
C HIS A 643 -7.49 33.03 5.37
N ALA A 644 -7.34 34.31 4.97
CA ALA A 644 -6.04 34.97 4.93
C ALA A 644 -5.37 35.03 6.32
N ARG A 645 -6.16 35.26 7.37
CA ARG A 645 -5.67 35.32 8.75
C ARG A 645 -5.20 33.98 9.27
N LEU A 646 -5.91 32.89 8.94
CA LEU A 646 -5.52 31.53 9.32
C LEU A 646 -4.23 31.11 8.63
N LEU A 647 -4.06 31.41 7.35
CA LEU A 647 -2.80 31.16 6.63
C LEU A 647 -1.62 31.94 7.24
N ALA A 648 -1.84 33.22 7.58
CA ALA A 648 -0.81 34.03 8.25
C ALA A 648 -0.48 33.51 9.66
N THR A 649 -1.49 33.01 10.39
CA THR A 649 -1.31 32.43 11.73
C THR A 649 -0.53 31.11 11.66
N ALA A 650 -0.86 30.23 10.71
CA ALA A 650 -0.12 29.00 10.48
C ALA A 650 1.35 29.28 10.13
N ALA A 651 1.61 30.27 9.26
CA ALA A 651 2.96 30.71 8.94
C ALA A 651 3.72 31.24 10.16
N ARG A 652 3.06 32.02 11.03
CA ARG A 652 3.64 32.53 12.29
C ARG A 652 4.01 31.39 13.25
N LEU A 653 3.18 30.36 13.32
CA LEU A 653 3.39 29.19 14.18
C LEU A 653 4.38 28.17 13.58
N GLY A 654 4.88 28.42 12.37
CA GLY A 654 5.81 27.51 11.69
C GLY A 654 5.15 26.22 11.18
N ILE A 655 3.82 26.19 11.07
CA ILE A 655 3.09 25.03 10.53
C ILE A 655 3.27 25.05 9.01
N GLN A 656 4.14 24.15 8.53
CA GLN A 656 4.46 24.05 7.11
C GLN A 656 3.40 23.26 6.36
N ASN A 657 3.10 23.69 5.13
CA ASN A 657 2.11 23.04 4.24
C ASN A 657 0.67 23.03 4.76
N TYR A 658 0.30 23.93 5.67
CA TYR A 658 -1.10 24.15 6.02
C TYR A 658 -1.85 24.70 4.80
N MET A 659 -2.63 23.84 4.17
CA MET A 659 -3.50 24.18 3.05
C MET A 659 -4.92 24.24 3.58
N LEU A 660 -5.58 25.38 3.41
CA LEU A 660 -6.98 25.57 3.77
C LEU A 660 -7.71 26.12 2.56
N ASP A 661 -8.81 25.51 2.17
CA ASP A 661 -9.66 26.02 1.08
C ASP A 661 -10.54 27.17 1.62
N PRO A 662 -10.61 28.33 0.95
CA PRO A 662 -11.56 29.40 1.31
C PRO A 662 -13.01 28.93 1.48
N GLN A 663 -13.45 27.94 0.71
CA GLN A 663 -14.78 27.35 0.80
C GLN A 663 -15.00 26.63 2.14
N VAL A 664 -13.97 25.97 2.68
CA VAL A 664 -14.02 25.32 4.00
C VAL A 664 -14.20 26.36 5.11
N VAL A 665 -13.52 27.50 5.01
CA VAL A 665 -13.69 28.61 5.95
C VAL A 665 -15.11 29.18 5.88
N ALA A 666 -15.67 29.32 4.67
CA ALA A 666 -17.05 29.75 4.50
C ALA A 666 -18.04 28.76 5.12
N GLU A 667 -17.80 27.46 5.00
CA GLU A 667 -18.61 26.40 5.62
C GLU A 667 -18.52 26.43 7.16
N TRP A 668 -17.33 26.64 7.73
CA TRP A 668 -17.16 26.81 9.17
C TRP A 668 -17.93 28.02 9.69
N ILE A 669 -17.85 29.17 9.00
CA ILE A 669 -18.59 30.39 9.35
C ILE A 669 -20.09 30.15 9.30
N ALA A 670 -20.58 29.44 8.28
CA ALA A 670 -22.00 29.12 8.13
C ALA A 670 -22.50 28.11 9.18
N ALA A 671 -21.63 27.21 9.66
CA ALA A 671 -21.96 26.17 10.63
C ALA A 671 -21.79 26.61 12.10
N ALA A 672 -20.99 27.65 12.33
CA ALA A 672 -20.73 28.23 13.65
C ALA A 672 -21.96 28.94 14.22
#